data_AF-A0A6G7T761-F1
#
_entry.id   AF-A0A6G7T761-F1
#
_cell.length_a   1.000
_cell.length_b   1.000
_cell.length_c   1.000
_cell.angle_alpha   90.00
_cell.angle_beta   90.00
_cell.angle_gamma   90.00
#
_symmetry.space_group_name_H-M   'P 1'
#
loop_
_entity.id
_entity.type
_entity.pdbx_description
1 polymer ?
#
loop_
_entity_poly.entity_id
_entity_poly.type
_entity_poly.pdbx_seq_one_letter_code
_entity_poly.pdbx_strand_id
1 'polypeptide(L)'
;MGAVLRAGLTLVTGWLTVLFCAGAVQAAPAGPHAPGGPTQFAYLAEQLRRSPVHVSDQIPREVPRSTAPAFAREARRLGVPTYVMVLPHASYGTAADGLLAGVHDRLGRKGLYVALSDTGLEAAQTYGVDLPGTADAVTEAVYAMPYDATPREVLRHFVDVVTSGEAHQRAEEARAAYDDGGLDEPPGLHTDTTERENQSLVTGIAVLGIPLTVLLVTVHALQRRRVRRAAAAGGPVRGPGARGGPQGGGRTAGGRTTGSGRQRPVGGPGPFPRERLLPLMLGAAVLGGLVAFTASQIFDDTTSGDGSRPTAADMRARIDRVSAGLRRDPLYLDPESRSTLDSTERAHLSKRLRELDVPVVIAAVPTPPDDESGGSKELLAKEVHDRLHRNVLMVLADPATGVIELVNYSTLIDDSYLVDRPRDLTYTGPAEEQLGRHLDELLTYVDKAPRARTGGRPYDPPPAADPVEEKALPGLFTGDFEAGMVLGTFAAGLVFGLVVAARALARRLVRRGRPAGRGAGGAAAPSAPDRPTPAWLRRTARQDLDALTAALEASASLPEEARRRAWECLDAAALLIDGDSDGRIDADATPVGLTCAVVLARAGRTAIEEPAAARYVCHRNPLHGAARRPAPGRPAGGPARSLPVCETCQVTPGPVLRLRSPGSGGRGAYAAYPTLTGPLAALGDGVGIDQLTLDVREYFGVH
;
A
#
# COMPACT_ATOMS: atom_id res chain seq x y z
N MET A 1 -37.46 -21.05 60.06
CA MET A 1 -38.42 -20.53 59.06
C MET A 1 -37.66 -20.41 57.75
N GLY A 2 -37.88 -21.18 56.70
CA GLY A 2 -39.03 -22.00 56.33
C GLY A 2 -39.38 -21.66 54.88
N ALA A 3 -39.37 -22.67 54.00
CA ALA A 3 -39.62 -22.61 52.54
C ALA A 3 -38.57 -21.76 51.79
N VAL A 4 -37.72 -22.31 50.93
CA VAL A 4 -38.06 -22.99 49.68
C VAL A 4 -37.01 -24.07 49.41
N LEU A 5 -37.38 -25.31 49.72
CA LEU A 5 -36.68 -26.54 49.37
C LEU A 5 -37.76 -27.43 48.77
N ARG A 6 -37.51 -28.00 47.57
CA ARG A 6 -38.36 -28.91 46.76
C ARG A 6 -39.05 -28.26 45.54
N ALA A 7 -38.26 -27.99 44.50
CA ALA A 7 -38.73 -28.01 43.10
C ALA A 7 -37.56 -28.11 42.10
N GLY A 8 -36.51 -28.90 42.42
CA GLY A 8 -35.29 -28.95 41.61
C GLY A 8 -34.56 -30.29 41.62
N LEU A 9 -35.28 -31.41 41.83
CA LEU A 9 -34.67 -32.74 41.92
C LEU A 9 -35.53 -33.88 41.32
N THR A 10 -36.35 -33.59 40.31
CA THR A 10 -37.13 -34.61 39.57
C THR A 10 -37.27 -34.26 38.08
N LEU A 11 -36.23 -33.68 37.47
CA LEU A 11 -36.16 -33.44 36.02
C LEU A 11 -34.75 -33.69 35.43
N VAL A 12 -33.90 -34.42 36.16
CA VAL A 12 -32.52 -34.78 35.74
C VAL A 12 -32.34 -36.31 35.63
N THR A 13 -33.31 -37.11 36.04
CA THR A 13 -33.27 -38.59 35.98
C THR A 13 -34.07 -39.20 34.82
N GLY A 14 -34.76 -38.38 34.01
CA GLY A 14 -35.54 -38.83 32.84
C GLY A 14 -34.84 -38.69 31.48
N TRP A 15 -33.68 -38.03 31.43
CA TRP A 15 -32.94 -37.76 30.18
C TRP A 15 -31.65 -38.58 30.03
N LEU A 16 -31.25 -39.32 31.08
CA LEU A 16 -30.00 -40.09 31.11
C LEU A 16 -30.15 -41.59 30.80
N THR A 17 -31.36 -42.05 30.49
CA THR A 17 -31.64 -43.45 30.06
C THR A 17 -31.98 -43.59 28.58
N VAL A 18 -32.00 -42.50 27.80
CA VAL A 18 -32.15 -42.53 26.32
C VAL A 18 -30.79 -42.48 25.61
N LEU A 19 -29.69 -42.22 26.33
CA LEU A 19 -28.34 -42.09 25.76
C LEU A 19 -27.48 -43.38 25.79
N PHE A 20 -28.02 -44.51 26.26
CA PHE A 20 -27.25 -45.77 26.41
C PHE A 20 -27.97 -47.01 25.83
N CYS A 21 -28.54 -46.87 24.64
CA CYS A 21 -28.78 -47.97 23.71
C CYS A 21 -28.24 -47.50 22.35
N ALA A 22 -26.96 -47.69 22.03
CA ALA A 22 -26.49 -48.92 21.39
C ALA A 22 -27.46 -49.43 20.29
N GLY A 23 -27.93 -48.52 19.43
CA GLY A 23 -28.44 -48.86 18.11
C GLY A 23 -27.25 -48.93 17.16
N ALA A 24 -26.78 -50.15 16.87
CA ALA A 24 -25.86 -50.40 15.79
C ALA A 24 -26.33 -49.64 14.53
N VAL A 25 -25.44 -48.86 13.92
CA VAL A 25 -25.63 -48.38 12.55
C VAL A 25 -25.64 -49.63 11.67
N GLN A 26 -26.83 -50.19 11.50
CA GLN A 26 -27.11 -51.12 10.42
C GLN A 26 -27.03 -50.28 9.15
N ALA A 27 -25.86 -50.34 8.52
CA ALA A 27 -25.72 -50.04 7.11
C ALA A 27 -26.87 -50.75 6.40
N ALA A 28 -27.83 -49.98 5.91
CA ALA A 28 -28.92 -50.50 5.10
C ALA A 28 -28.28 -51.29 3.95
N PRO A 29 -28.69 -52.54 3.70
CA PRO A 29 -28.14 -53.29 2.59
C PRO A 29 -28.51 -52.53 1.32
N ALA A 30 -27.50 -52.00 0.63
CA ALA A 30 -27.65 -51.45 -0.71
C ALA A 30 -28.34 -52.54 -1.57
N GLY A 31 -29.58 -52.25 -1.97
CA GLY A 31 -30.37 -53.18 -2.77
C GLY A 31 -29.63 -53.52 -4.08
N PRO A 32 -29.88 -54.71 -4.65
CA PRO A 32 -29.18 -55.16 -5.85
C PRO A 32 -29.61 -54.30 -7.06
N HIS A 33 -28.80 -53.32 -7.43
CA HIS A 33 -28.95 -52.60 -8.69
C HIS A 33 -28.33 -53.43 -9.82
N ALA A 34 -29.19 -54.05 -10.61
CA ALA A 34 -28.87 -54.70 -11.89
C ALA A 34 -28.81 -53.65 -13.03
N PRO A 35 -28.25 -53.98 -14.22
CA PRO A 35 -27.31 -53.12 -14.94
C PRO A 35 -27.98 -52.16 -15.95
N GLY A 36 -27.48 -50.92 -16.02
CA GLY A 36 -27.85 -49.96 -17.08
C GLY A 36 -26.89 -48.78 -17.29
N GLY A 37 -26.04 -48.47 -16.31
CA GLY A 37 -24.93 -47.51 -16.43
C GLY A 37 -24.13 -47.48 -15.12
N PRO A 38 -22.82 -47.14 -15.15
CA PRO A 38 -22.08 -46.94 -13.91
C PRO A 38 -22.67 -45.73 -13.18
N THR A 39 -23.03 -45.91 -11.90
CA THR A 39 -23.35 -44.78 -11.01
C THR A 39 -22.17 -43.80 -10.97
N GLN A 40 -22.40 -42.52 -10.63
CA GLN A 40 -21.33 -41.52 -10.48
C GLN A 40 -20.17 -42.06 -9.65
N PHE A 41 -20.46 -42.68 -8.50
CA PHE A 41 -19.47 -43.36 -7.65
C PHE A 41 -18.65 -44.43 -8.38
N ALA A 42 -19.30 -45.26 -9.20
CA ALA A 42 -18.64 -46.34 -9.92
C ALA A 42 -17.73 -45.81 -11.04
N TYR A 43 -18.17 -44.74 -11.72
CA TYR A 43 -17.36 -44.07 -12.72
C TYR A 43 -16.12 -43.42 -12.09
N LEU A 44 -16.29 -42.61 -11.05
CA LEU A 44 -15.18 -41.96 -10.35
C LEU A 44 -14.21 -42.98 -9.75
N ALA A 45 -14.73 -44.05 -9.12
CA ALA A 45 -13.88 -45.14 -8.65
C ALA A 45 -13.08 -45.79 -9.78
N GLU A 46 -13.66 -45.99 -10.97
CA GLU A 46 -12.93 -46.50 -12.13
C GLU A 46 -11.84 -45.54 -12.63
N GLN A 47 -12.09 -44.23 -12.64
CA GLN A 47 -11.04 -43.26 -12.95
C GLN A 47 -9.91 -43.33 -11.92
N LEU A 48 -10.26 -43.40 -10.63
CA LEU A 48 -9.29 -43.50 -9.53
C LEU A 48 -8.49 -44.82 -9.52
N ARG A 49 -9.05 -45.91 -10.08
CA ARG A 49 -8.30 -47.16 -10.29
C ARG A 49 -7.16 -46.97 -11.30
N ARG A 50 -7.38 -46.14 -12.33
CA ARG A 50 -6.40 -45.87 -13.40
C ARG A 50 -5.35 -44.86 -12.97
N SER A 51 -5.77 -43.82 -12.27
CA SER A 51 -4.90 -42.76 -11.75
C SER A 51 -5.41 -42.33 -10.38
N PRO A 52 -4.58 -42.22 -9.34
CA PRO A 52 -5.04 -41.77 -8.02
C PRO A 52 -5.54 -40.32 -8.02
N VAL A 53 -5.33 -39.57 -9.09
CA VAL A 53 -5.90 -38.23 -9.28
C VAL A 53 -6.79 -38.24 -10.51
N HIS A 54 -8.05 -37.83 -10.33
CA HIS A 54 -9.00 -37.55 -11.40
C HIS A 54 -9.29 -36.04 -11.42
N VAL A 55 -9.04 -35.40 -12.56
CA VAL A 55 -9.45 -34.03 -12.84
C VAL A 55 -10.52 -34.09 -13.92
N SER A 56 -11.66 -33.46 -13.66
CA SER A 56 -12.78 -33.41 -14.59
C SER A 56 -12.40 -32.66 -15.88
N ASP A 57 -13.00 -33.06 -17.00
CA ASP A 57 -12.97 -32.27 -18.25
C ASP A 57 -14.16 -31.29 -18.34
N GLN A 58 -14.96 -31.12 -17.28
CA GLN A 58 -16.04 -30.14 -17.23
C GLN A 58 -15.57 -28.72 -16.87
N ILE A 59 -14.35 -28.58 -16.33
CA ILE A 59 -13.74 -27.30 -15.92
C ILE A 59 -12.31 -27.14 -16.48
N PRO A 60 -12.06 -27.40 -17.78
CA PRO A 60 -10.72 -27.37 -18.35
C PRO A 60 -10.12 -25.96 -18.36
N ARG A 61 -10.93 -24.89 -18.35
CA ARG A 61 -10.43 -23.51 -18.25
C ARG A 61 -9.83 -23.26 -16.88
N GLU A 62 -10.52 -23.68 -15.83
CA GLU A 62 -10.07 -23.46 -14.46
C GLU A 62 -8.99 -24.44 -14.04
N VAL A 63 -9.26 -25.75 -14.15
CA VAL A 63 -8.31 -26.81 -13.82
C VAL A 63 -8.12 -27.77 -14.99
N PRO A 64 -7.11 -27.52 -15.86
CA PRO A 64 -6.82 -28.41 -16.98
C PRO A 64 -6.43 -29.81 -16.52
N ARG A 65 -6.88 -30.87 -17.21
CA ARG A 65 -6.55 -32.27 -16.85
C ARG A 65 -5.05 -32.56 -16.92
N SER A 66 -4.33 -31.86 -17.79
CA SER A 66 -2.87 -31.88 -17.87
C SER A 66 -2.17 -31.48 -16.56
N THR A 67 -2.86 -30.86 -15.60
CA THR A 67 -2.33 -30.53 -14.27
C THR A 67 -2.38 -31.68 -13.27
N ALA A 68 -3.08 -32.79 -13.55
CA ALA A 68 -3.21 -33.94 -12.64
C ALA A 68 -1.87 -34.47 -12.06
N PRO A 69 -0.74 -34.50 -12.80
CA PRO A 69 0.55 -34.88 -12.23
C PRO A 69 1.06 -33.96 -11.11
N ALA A 70 0.65 -32.68 -11.10
CA ALA A 70 0.98 -31.72 -10.05
C ALA A 70 0.22 -32.03 -8.75
N PHE A 71 -1.09 -32.25 -8.83
CA PHE A 71 -1.91 -32.74 -7.71
C PHE A 71 -1.33 -34.05 -7.15
N ALA A 72 -0.93 -34.97 -8.03
CA ALA A 72 -0.32 -36.25 -7.60
C ALA A 72 1.04 -36.05 -6.89
N ARG A 73 1.79 -34.98 -7.19
CA ARG A 73 3.02 -34.65 -6.45
C ARG A 73 2.70 -34.18 -5.04
N GLU A 74 1.72 -33.29 -4.88
CA GLU A 74 1.31 -32.80 -3.56
C GLU A 74 0.74 -33.93 -2.70
N ALA A 75 -0.18 -34.73 -3.27
CA ALA A 75 -0.79 -35.86 -2.59
C ALA A 75 0.23 -36.90 -2.07
N ARG A 76 1.36 -37.09 -2.77
CA ARG A 76 2.44 -38.01 -2.34
C ARG A 76 3.18 -37.54 -1.09
N ARG A 77 3.16 -36.25 -0.77
CA ARG A 77 3.86 -35.71 0.41
C ARG A 77 3.23 -36.18 1.73
N LEU A 78 1.96 -36.61 1.70
CA LEU A 78 1.23 -37.12 2.86
C LEU A 78 1.71 -38.50 3.35
N GLY A 79 2.47 -39.24 2.54
CA GLY A 79 3.00 -40.55 2.92
C GLY A 79 1.98 -41.69 3.00
N VAL A 80 0.69 -41.43 2.74
CA VAL A 80 -0.39 -42.42 2.64
C VAL A 80 -0.93 -42.49 1.20
N PRO A 81 -1.58 -43.59 0.78
CA PRO A 81 -2.33 -43.59 -0.49
C PRO A 81 -3.39 -42.50 -0.46
N THR A 82 -3.34 -41.58 -1.43
CA THR A 82 -4.26 -40.44 -1.49
C THR A 82 -4.95 -40.42 -2.84
N TYR A 83 -6.28 -40.33 -2.82
CA TYR A 83 -7.15 -40.27 -3.99
C TYR A 83 -7.79 -38.90 -4.08
N VAL A 84 -7.47 -38.16 -5.15
CA VAL A 84 -7.92 -36.78 -5.33
C VAL A 84 -8.91 -36.73 -6.49
N MET A 85 -10.07 -36.12 -6.26
CA MET A 85 -11.06 -35.81 -7.27
C MET A 85 -11.18 -34.29 -7.35
N VAL A 86 -11.00 -33.74 -8.55
CA VAL A 86 -11.25 -32.33 -8.87
C VAL A 86 -12.42 -32.27 -9.84
N LEU A 87 -13.58 -31.87 -9.36
CA LEU A 87 -14.86 -31.87 -10.08
C LEU A 87 -15.51 -30.49 -9.93
N PRO A 88 -16.41 -30.05 -10.84
CA PRO A 88 -17.17 -28.83 -10.60
C PRO A 88 -17.99 -28.91 -9.32
N HIS A 89 -18.18 -27.80 -8.60
CA HIS A 89 -18.93 -27.76 -7.35
C HIS A 89 -20.30 -28.47 -7.42
N ALA A 90 -21.03 -28.25 -8.52
CA ALA A 90 -22.34 -28.87 -8.78
C ALA A 90 -22.32 -30.43 -8.80
N SER A 91 -21.16 -31.06 -8.99
CA SER A 91 -21.02 -32.51 -9.00
C SER A 91 -21.06 -33.14 -7.60
N TYR A 92 -20.68 -32.38 -6.56
CA TYR A 92 -20.66 -32.85 -5.17
C TYR A 92 -22.04 -32.76 -4.51
N GLY A 93 -22.83 -31.75 -4.89
CA GLY A 93 -24.10 -31.36 -4.29
C GLY A 93 -24.04 -31.18 -2.78
N THR A 94 -25.13 -31.44 -2.04
CA THR A 94 -25.27 -31.00 -0.63
C THR A 94 -24.32 -31.63 0.40
N ALA A 95 -23.65 -32.74 0.07
CA ALA A 95 -22.75 -33.44 1.00
C ALA A 95 -21.66 -34.19 0.24
N ALA A 96 -20.50 -33.54 0.04
CA ALA A 96 -19.32 -34.14 -0.60
C ALA A 96 -18.84 -35.41 0.13
N ASP A 97 -19.04 -35.48 1.45
CA ASP A 97 -18.74 -36.64 2.28
C ASP A 97 -19.39 -37.94 1.80
N GLY A 98 -20.65 -37.86 1.35
CA GLY A 98 -21.38 -39.02 0.82
C GLY A 98 -20.80 -39.52 -0.50
N LEU A 99 -20.29 -38.60 -1.34
CA LEU A 99 -19.59 -38.95 -2.57
C LEU A 99 -18.27 -39.68 -2.26
N LEU A 100 -17.49 -39.16 -1.32
CA LEU A 100 -16.22 -39.81 -0.91
C LEU A 100 -16.46 -41.23 -0.40
N ALA A 101 -17.45 -41.43 0.47
CA ALA A 101 -17.82 -42.75 0.99
C ALA A 101 -18.25 -43.71 -0.13
N GLY A 102 -19.15 -43.27 -1.02
CA GLY A 102 -19.63 -44.09 -2.14
C GLY A 102 -18.50 -44.47 -3.11
N VAL A 103 -17.56 -43.56 -3.38
CA VAL A 103 -16.39 -43.84 -4.21
C VAL A 103 -15.43 -44.80 -3.50
N HIS A 104 -15.17 -44.62 -2.19
CA HIS A 104 -14.37 -45.55 -1.40
C HIS A 104 -14.95 -46.96 -1.45
N ASP A 105 -16.25 -47.14 -1.22
CA ASP A 105 -16.92 -48.44 -1.22
C ASP A 105 -16.79 -49.16 -2.58
N ARG A 106 -16.80 -48.41 -3.69
CA ARG A 106 -16.61 -48.97 -5.03
C ARG A 106 -15.15 -49.16 -5.43
N LEU A 107 -14.25 -48.36 -4.88
CA LEU A 107 -12.81 -48.47 -5.15
C LEU A 107 -12.17 -49.59 -4.30
N GLY A 108 -12.63 -49.76 -3.06
CA GLY A 108 -12.19 -50.79 -2.13
C GLY A 108 -10.73 -50.65 -1.69
N ARG A 109 -10.19 -49.43 -1.67
CA ARG A 109 -8.78 -49.17 -1.32
C ARG A 109 -8.69 -48.28 -0.09
N LYS A 110 -7.74 -48.61 0.78
CA LYS A 110 -7.42 -47.76 1.94
C LYS A 110 -6.68 -46.51 1.47
N GLY A 111 -6.94 -45.37 2.12
CA GLY A 111 -6.29 -44.11 1.81
C GLY A 111 -7.03 -42.87 2.30
N LEU A 112 -6.45 -41.71 2.03
CA LEU A 112 -7.13 -40.42 2.13
C LEU A 112 -7.88 -40.15 0.82
N TYR A 113 -9.12 -39.74 0.90
CA TYR A 113 -9.94 -39.32 -0.23
C TYR A 113 -10.21 -37.83 -0.11
N VAL A 114 -9.92 -37.07 -1.16
CA VAL A 114 -10.00 -35.61 -1.18
C VAL A 114 -10.90 -35.18 -2.33
N ALA A 115 -11.89 -34.35 -2.02
CA ALA A 115 -12.81 -33.71 -2.95
C ALA A 115 -12.47 -32.21 -3.07
N LEU A 116 -12.11 -31.78 -4.27
CA LEU A 116 -11.81 -30.40 -4.62
C LEU A 116 -12.76 -29.93 -5.71
N SER A 117 -13.17 -28.68 -5.66
CA SER A 117 -13.93 -27.99 -6.69
C SER A 117 -13.23 -26.71 -7.12
N ASP A 118 -13.81 -26.05 -8.12
CA ASP A 118 -13.50 -24.67 -8.54
C ASP A 118 -13.66 -23.65 -7.40
N THR A 119 -14.39 -23.98 -6.34
CA THR A 119 -14.57 -23.11 -5.16
C THR A 119 -13.68 -23.50 -3.97
N GLY A 120 -12.87 -24.56 -4.08
CA GLY A 120 -11.91 -24.95 -3.06
C GLY A 120 -12.07 -26.39 -2.55
N LEU A 121 -11.86 -26.59 -1.24
CA LEU A 121 -11.87 -27.92 -0.61
C LEU A 121 -13.26 -28.26 -0.10
N GLU A 122 -13.87 -29.29 -0.68
CA GLU A 122 -15.24 -29.71 -0.37
C GLU A 122 -15.27 -30.69 0.80
N ALA A 123 -14.35 -31.66 0.81
CA ALA A 123 -14.22 -32.65 1.87
C ALA A 123 -12.88 -33.40 1.78
N ALA A 124 -12.41 -33.90 2.91
CA ALA A 124 -11.34 -34.89 2.95
C ALA A 124 -11.61 -35.94 4.05
N GLN A 125 -11.44 -37.22 3.72
CA GLN A 125 -11.74 -38.32 4.64
C GLN A 125 -10.74 -39.46 4.54
N THR A 126 -10.37 -40.02 5.68
CA THR A 126 -9.47 -41.17 5.79
C THR A 126 -10.26 -42.47 5.88
N TYR A 127 -9.85 -43.45 5.09
CA TYR A 127 -10.42 -44.79 5.10
C TYR A 127 -9.33 -45.83 5.32
N GLY A 128 -9.31 -46.42 6.52
CA GLY A 128 -8.35 -47.48 6.88
C GLY A 128 -6.89 -47.04 6.95
N VAL A 129 -6.62 -45.73 7.03
CA VAL A 129 -5.30 -45.12 7.27
C VAL A 129 -5.40 -44.15 8.44
N ASP A 130 -4.29 -43.96 9.14
CA ASP A 130 -4.18 -42.97 10.22
C ASP A 130 -3.48 -41.72 9.70
N LEU A 131 -4.20 -40.60 9.72
CA LEU A 131 -3.70 -39.29 9.30
C LEU A 131 -4.39 -38.24 10.19
N PRO A 132 -3.89 -38.05 11.43
CA PRO A 132 -4.52 -37.17 12.42
C PRO A 132 -4.54 -35.73 11.92
N GLY A 133 -5.55 -34.96 12.33
CA GLY A 133 -5.69 -33.57 11.94
C GLY A 133 -6.29 -33.34 10.54
N THR A 134 -6.72 -34.39 9.83
CA THR A 134 -7.37 -34.25 8.51
C THR A 134 -8.61 -33.34 8.55
N ALA A 135 -9.51 -33.55 9.51
CA ALA A 135 -10.73 -32.74 9.64
C ALA A 135 -10.43 -31.29 10.04
N ASP A 136 -9.44 -31.09 10.91
CA ASP A 136 -8.98 -29.75 11.29
C ASP A 136 -8.34 -29.05 10.09
N ALA A 137 -7.54 -29.74 9.28
CA ALA A 137 -6.94 -29.19 8.06
C ALA A 137 -7.97 -28.84 6.99
N VAL A 138 -9.07 -29.60 6.86
CA VAL A 138 -10.21 -29.20 6.02
C VAL A 138 -10.78 -27.87 6.52
N THR A 139 -11.01 -27.79 7.82
CA THR A 139 -11.57 -26.58 8.42
C THR A 139 -10.66 -25.38 8.24
N GLU A 140 -9.37 -25.54 8.51
CA GLU A 140 -8.38 -24.48 8.35
C GLU A 140 -8.32 -24.00 6.90
N ALA A 141 -8.29 -24.91 5.92
CA ALA A 141 -8.25 -24.53 4.51
C ALA A 141 -9.49 -23.73 4.09
N VAL A 142 -10.68 -24.06 4.62
CA VAL A 142 -11.93 -23.33 4.34
C VAL A 142 -11.92 -21.91 4.90
N TYR A 143 -11.30 -21.68 6.07
CA TYR A 143 -11.30 -20.36 6.71
C TYR A 143 -10.07 -19.50 6.40
N ALA A 144 -8.93 -20.13 6.08
CA ALA A 144 -7.66 -19.43 5.90
C ALA A 144 -7.33 -19.12 4.44
N MET A 145 -7.88 -19.87 3.48
CA MET A 145 -7.59 -19.66 2.06
C MET A 145 -8.49 -18.57 1.47
N PRO A 146 -7.96 -17.68 0.61
CA PRO A 146 -8.77 -16.73 -0.13
C PRO A 146 -9.58 -17.42 -1.23
N TYR A 147 -10.64 -16.76 -1.70
CA TYR A 147 -11.56 -17.31 -2.70
C TYR A 147 -10.92 -17.51 -4.08
N ASP A 148 -9.87 -16.76 -4.41
CA ASP A 148 -9.14 -16.87 -5.67
C ASP A 148 -8.08 -17.99 -5.66
N ALA A 149 -7.94 -18.70 -4.53
CA ALA A 149 -7.02 -19.83 -4.42
C ALA A 149 -7.42 -20.95 -5.39
N THR A 150 -6.51 -21.33 -6.28
CA THR A 150 -6.77 -22.42 -7.22
C THR A 150 -6.88 -23.76 -6.49
N PRO A 151 -7.58 -24.76 -7.04
CA PRO A 151 -7.74 -26.06 -6.36
C PRO A 151 -6.39 -26.76 -6.08
N ARG A 152 -5.36 -26.47 -6.89
CA ARG A 152 -3.99 -26.95 -6.66
C ARG A 152 -3.35 -26.32 -5.44
N GLU A 153 -3.56 -25.03 -5.23
CA GLU A 153 -3.02 -24.29 -4.08
C GLU A 153 -3.74 -24.68 -2.80
N VAL A 154 -5.06 -24.85 -2.87
CA VAL A 154 -5.87 -25.38 -1.77
C VAL A 154 -5.38 -26.78 -1.37
N LEU A 155 -5.12 -27.69 -2.34
CA LEU A 155 -4.54 -29.00 -2.00
C LEU A 155 -3.15 -28.87 -1.37
N ARG A 156 -2.27 -28.03 -1.92
CA ARG A 156 -0.92 -27.83 -1.37
C ARG A 156 -1.00 -27.33 0.07
N HIS A 157 -1.84 -26.34 0.33
CA HIS A 157 -2.04 -25.77 1.66
C HIS A 157 -2.61 -26.79 2.64
N PHE A 158 -3.65 -27.53 2.23
CA PHE A 158 -4.20 -28.64 3.02
C PHE A 158 -3.11 -29.67 3.38
N VAL A 159 -2.27 -30.05 2.41
CA VAL A 159 -1.14 -30.98 2.65
C VAL A 159 -0.13 -30.38 3.63
N ASP A 160 0.18 -29.10 3.51
CA ASP A 160 1.10 -28.40 4.43
C ASP A 160 0.55 -28.40 5.86
N VAL A 161 -0.75 -28.14 6.03
CA VAL A 161 -1.42 -28.14 7.34
C VAL A 161 -1.44 -29.53 7.95
N VAL A 162 -1.84 -30.57 7.19
CA VAL A 162 -1.83 -31.96 7.68
C VAL A 162 -0.43 -32.40 8.08
N THR A 163 0.59 -32.04 7.29
CA THR A 163 1.98 -32.47 7.57
C THR A 163 2.69 -31.64 8.64
N SER A 164 2.13 -30.49 9.05
CA SER A 164 2.70 -29.64 10.09
C SER A 164 2.66 -30.24 11.50
N GLY A 165 1.68 -31.11 11.78
CA GLY A 165 1.38 -31.59 13.13
C GLY A 165 0.61 -30.59 14.00
N GLU A 166 0.26 -29.41 13.47
CA GLU A 166 -0.40 -28.31 14.19
C GLU A 166 -1.82 -28.03 13.66
N ALA A 167 -2.41 -28.95 12.89
CA ALA A 167 -3.67 -28.74 12.18
C ALA A 167 -4.81 -28.23 13.08
N HIS A 168 -4.96 -28.78 14.27
CA HIS A 168 -6.00 -28.36 15.22
C HIS A 168 -5.81 -26.91 15.70
N GLN A 169 -4.60 -26.53 16.10
CA GLN A 169 -4.31 -25.17 16.54
C GLN A 169 -4.58 -24.17 15.41
N ARG A 170 -4.11 -24.47 14.19
CA ARG A 170 -4.30 -23.58 13.04
C ARG A 170 -5.77 -23.45 12.64
N ALA A 171 -6.57 -24.52 12.77
CA ALA A 171 -8.00 -24.47 12.52
C ALA A 171 -8.74 -23.57 13.52
N GLU A 172 -8.41 -23.65 14.81
CA GLU A 172 -8.97 -22.74 15.83
C GLU A 172 -8.56 -21.28 15.58
N GLU A 173 -7.30 -21.04 15.23
CA GLU A 173 -6.80 -19.70 14.88
C GLU A 173 -7.52 -19.12 13.65
N ALA A 174 -7.73 -19.92 12.60
CA ALA A 174 -8.44 -19.50 11.40
C ALA A 174 -9.93 -19.19 11.68
N ARG A 175 -10.61 -20.02 12.49
CA ARG A 175 -11.99 -19.73 12.92
C ARG A 175 -12.08 -18.48 13.77
N ALA A 176 -11.17 -18.31 14.72
CA ALA A 176 -11.16 -17.14 15.59
C ALA A 176 -10.92 -15.85 14.79
N ALA A 177 -10.04 -15.88 13.79
CA ALA A 177 -9.81 -14.75 12.89
C ALA A 177 -11.06 -14.39 12.07
N TYR A 178 -11.85 -15.39 11.67
CA TYR A 178 -13.10 -15.20 10.93
C TYR A 178 -14.25 -14.68 11.83
N ASP A 179 -14.36 -15.16 13.08
CA ASP A 179 -15.45 -14.82 14.00
C ASP A 179 -15.33 -13.42 14.64
N ASP A 180 -14.13 -12.86 14.80
CA ASP A 180 -13.89 -11.59 15.54
C ASP A 180 -14.28 -10.31 14.74
N GLY A 181 -15.26 -10.42 13.85
CA GLY A 181 -15.80 -9.30 13.07
C GLY A 181 -15.01 -8.93 11.82
N GLY A 182 -13.98 -9.71 11.46
CA GLY A 182 -13.25 -9.60 10.21
C GLY A 182 -14.04 -10.22 9.07
N LEU A 183 -14.93 -9.45 8.44
CA LEU A 183 -15.29 -9.70 7.03
C LEU A 183 -14.12 -9.36 6.08
N ASP A 184 -12.94 -9.03 6.62
CA ASP A 184 -11.73 -8.85 5.85
C ASP A 184 -11.31 -10.24 5.35
N GLU A 185 -11.87 -10.58 4.19
CA GLU A 185 -11.48 -11.70 3.36
C GLU A 185 -9.95 -11.80 3.32
N PRO A 186 -9.35 -13.00 3.45
CA PRO A 186 -7.92 -13.16 3.31
C PRO A 186 -7.47 -12.48 2.01
N PRO A 187 -6.31 -11.78 1.99
CA PRO A 187 -5.83 -11.15 0.78
C PRO A 187 -5.75 -12.17 -0.35
N GLY A 188 -6.21 -11.79 -1.54
CA GLY A 188 -6.12 -12.64 -2.73
C GLY A 188 -4.70 -13.15 -2.96
N LEU A 189 -4.59 -14.40 -3.43
CA LEU A 189 -3.30 -14.99 -3.81
C LEU A 189 -2.81 -14.51 -5.17
N HIS A 190 -3.74 -14.12 -6.05
CA HIS A 190 -3.48 -13.79 -7.43
C HIS A 190 -3.99 -12.40 -7.75
N THR A 191 -3.17 -11.68 -8.52
CA THR A 191 -3.61 -10.42 -9.11
C THR A 191 -4.75 -10.72 -10.11
N ASP A 192 -5.95 -10.20 -9.87
CA ASP A 192 -7.03 -10.21 -10.85
C ASP A 192 -6.90 -9.06 -11.88
N THR A 193 -7.81 -9.00 -12.85
CA THR A 193 -7.79 -7.95 -13.88
C THR A 193 -8.02 -6.55 -13.31
N THR A 194 -8.90 -6.42 -12.32
CA THR A 194 -9.22 -5.15 -11.65
C THR A 194 -8.05 -4.67 -10.80
N GLU A 195 -7.39 -5.58 -10.08
CA GLU A 195 -6.19 -5.30 -9.32
C GLU A 195 -5.03 -4.93 -10.23
N ARG A 196 -4.87 -5.61 -11.37
CA ARG A 196 -3.87 -5.23 -12.39
C ARG A 196 -4.11 -3.81 -12.94
N GLU A 197 -5.36 -3.43 -13.17
CA GLU A 197 -5.72 -2.06 -13.57
C GLU A 197 -5.37 -1.05 -12.47
N ASN A 198 -5.68 -1.35 -11.21
CA ASN A 198 -5.31 -0.52 -10.05
C ASN A 198 -3.79 -0.38 -9.89
N GLN A 199 -3.04 -1.48 -10.03
CA GLN A 199 -1.57 -1.47 -10.03
C GLN A 199 -1.02 -0.61 -11.17
N SER A 200 -1.61 -0.70 -12.36
CA SER A 200 -1.24 0.12 -13.53
C SER A 200 -1.52 1.61 -13.27
N LEU A 201 -2.69 1.94 -12.71
CA LEU A 201 -3.07 3.29 -12.31
C LEU A 201 -2.08 3.90 -11.30
N VAL A 202 -1.82 3.18 -10.20
CA VAL A 202 -0.88 3.62 -9.14
C VAL A 202 0.53 3.76 -9.68
N THR A 203 0.96 2.85 -10.55
CA THR A 203 2.26 2.92 -11.22
C THR A 203 2.35 4.16 -12.10
N GLY A 204 1.31 4.47 -12.88
CA GLY A 204 1.23 5.70 -13.67
C GLY A 204 1.35 6.97 -12.80
N ILE A 205 0.64 7.00 -11.67
CA ILE A 205 0.71 8.11 -10.70
C ILE A 205 2.14 8.25 -10.17
N ALA A 206 2.79 7.17 -9.78
CA ALA A 206 4.12 7.18 -9.19
C ALA A 206 5.21 7.57 -10.20
N VAL A 207 5.19 6.98 -11.40
CA VAL A 207 6.18 7.19 -12.47
C VAL A 207 6.24 8.65 -12.90
N LEU A 208 5.10 9.35 -12.99
CA LEU A 208 5.09 10.76 -13.38
C LEU A 208 5.03 11.72 -12.19
N GLY A 209 4.22 11.40 -11.18
CA GLY A 209 3.95 12.28 -10.04
C GLY A 209 5.16 12.49 -9.12
N ILE A 210 5.91 11.44 -8.81
CA ILE A 210 7.08 11.55 -7.93
C ILE A 210 8.18 12.40 -8.57
N PRO A 211 8.65 12.12 -9.80
CA PRO A 211 9.72 12.93 -10.41
C PRO A 211 9.30 14.37 -10.67
N LEU A 212 8.05 14.60 -11.07
CA LEU A 212 7.54 15.95 -11.31
C LEU A 212 7.49 16.76 -10.00
N THR A 213 7.06 16.16 -8.90
CA THR A 213 7.05 16.80 -7.57
C THR A 213 8.46 17.20 -7.15
N VAL A 214 9.42 16.27 -7.26
CA VAL A 214 10.84 16.50 -6.92
C VAL A 214 11.41 17.64 -7.77
N LEU A 215 11.12 17.64 -9.08
CA LEU A 215 11.53 18.67 -10.01
C LEU A 215 10.98 20.05 -9.61
N LEU A 216 9.66 20.16 -9.41
CA LEU A 216 8.98 21.42 -9.08
C LEU A 216 9.49 22.01 -7.75
N VAL A 217 9.62 21.17 -6.71
CA VAL A 217 10.14 21.58 -5.40
C VAL A 217 11.59 22.03 -5.50
N THR A 218 12.43 21.31 -6.26
CA THR A 218 13.86 21.64 -6.45
C THR A 218 14.03 22.96 -7.20
N VAL A 219 13.30 23.15 -8.31
CA VAL A 219 13.31 24.40 -9.08
C VAL A 219 12.88 25.56 -8.20
N HIS A 220 11.79 25.43 -7.43
CA HIS A 220 11.31 26.47 -6.53
C HIS A 220 12.32 26.81 -5.42
N ALA A 221 12.97 25.80 -4.83
CA ALA A 221 14.01 26.00 -3.82
C ALA A 221 15.22 26.76 -4.39
N LEU A 222 15.67 26.40 -5.59
CA LEU A 222 16.78 27.03 -6.29
C LEU A 222 16.45 28.47 -6.74
N GLN A 223 15.24 28.73 -7.25
CA GLN A 223 14.72 30.06 -7.59
C GLN A 223 14.82 30.99 -6.39
N ARG A 224 14.37 30.50 -5.22
CA ARG A 224 14.43 31.27 -3.97
C ARG A 224 15.85 31.50 -3.49
N ARG A 225 16.74 30.52 -3.57
CA ARG A 225 18.16 30.71 -3.22
C ARG A 225 18.78 31.83 -4.06
N ARG A 226 18.45 31.90 -5.36
CA ARG A 226 18.89 33.01 -6.25
C ARG A 226 18.35 34.36 -5.80
N VAL A 227 17.04 34.47 -5.55
CA VAL A 227 16.43 35.72 -5.06
C VAL A 227 17.08 36.18 -3.75
N ARG A 228 17.37 35.25 -2.84
CA ARG A 228 18.04 35.58 -1.56
C ARG A 228 19.50 36.01 -1.76
N ARG A 229 20.25 35.38 -2.67
CA ARG A 229 21.61 35.81 -3.03
C ARG A 229 21.63 37.17 -3.71
N ALA A 230 20.68 37.45 -4.61
CA ALA A 230 20.56 38.76 -5.26
C ALA A 230 20.21 39.87 -4.26
N ALA A 231 19.34 39.59 -3.28
CA ALA A 231 19.03 40.52 -2.20
C ALA A 231 20.23 40.76 -1.27
N ALA A 232 21.04 39.73 -1.00
CA ALA A 232 22.26 39.87 -0.19
C ALA A 232 23.39 40.61 -0.93
N ALA A 233 23.44 40.55 -2.26
CA ALA A 233 24.42 41.24 -3.09
C ALA A 233 24.15 42.75 -3.29
N GLY A 234 23.25 43.36 -2.50
CA GLY A 234 23.10 44.82 -2.44
C GLY A 234 22.42 45.50 -3.64
N GLY A 235 21.79 44.75 -4.55
CA GLY A 235 21.06 45.35 -5.67
C GLY A 235 19.80 46.10 -5.18
N PRO A 236 19.60 47.39 -5.50
CA PRO A 236 18.44 48.14 -5.04
C PRO A 236 17.17 47.59 -5.71
N VAL A 237 16.38 46.81 -4.97
CA VAL A 237 15.05 46.38 -5.40
C VAL A 237 14.09 47.55 -5.18
N ARG A 238 13.86 48.35 -6.23
CA ARG A 238 12.79 49.35 -6.24
C ARG A 238 11.45 48.62 -6.06
N GLY A 239 10.75 48.94 -4.97
CA GLY A 239 9.38 48.47 -4.74
C GLY A 239 8.45 48.95 -5.85
N PRO A 240 7.36 48.23 -6.14
CA PRO A 240 6.39 48.63 -7.15
C PRO A 240 5.70 49.91 -6.68
N GLY A 241 6.18 51.05 -7.20
CA GLY A 241 5.60 52.37 -6.96
C GLY A 241 4.17 52.42 -7.48
N ALA A 242 3.27 52.86 -6.60
CA ALA A 242 1.87 53.10 -6.86
C ALA A 242 1.69 53.95 -8.13
N ARG A 243 0.87 53.47 -9.06
CA ARG A 243 0.34 54.26 -10.18
C ARG A 243 -0.53 55.38 -9.61
N GLY A 244 -0.01 56.60 -9.61
CA GLY A 244 -0.79 57.82 -9.41
C GLY A 244 -1.21 58.43 -10.74
N GLY A 245 -2.53 58.51 -10.96
CA GLY A 245 -3.30 59.60 -11.58
C GLY A 245 -2.88 60.27 -12.91
N PRO A 246 -3.79 60.38 -13.91
CA PRO A 246 -3.60 61.20 -15.10
C PRO A 246 -4.14 62.63 -14.90
N GLN A 247 -3.31 63.64 -15.16
CA GLN A 247 -3.65 65.05 -15.40
C GLN A 247 -2.35 65.69 -15.94
N GLY A 248 -2.26 66.49 -16.99
CA GLY A 248 -3.20 67.13 -17.88
C GLY A 248 -2.45 68.35 -18.47
N GLY A 249 -2.44 68.48 -19.81
CA GLY A 249 -2.21 69.75 -20.52
C GLY A 249 -0.80 70.38 -20.56
N GLY A 250 -0.31 70.68 -21.77
CA GLY A 250 0.75 71.67 -21.95
C GLY A 250 1.64 71.47 -23.19
N ARG A 251 1.25 72.06 -24.32
CA ARG A 251 2.11 72.27 -25.50
C ARG A 251 3.25 73.25 -25.16
N THR A 252 4.48 72.97 -25.63
CA THR A 252 5.26 73.86 -26.53
C THR A 252 6.61 73.27 -26.97
N ALA A 253 6.87 73.53 -28.25
CA ALA A 253 8.10 73.56 -29.05
C ALA A 253 9.49 73.28 -28.45
N GLY A 254 10.26 72.50 -29.21
CA GLY A 254 11.54 72.95 -29.79
C GLY A 254 12.79 72.85 -28.91
N GLY A 255 13.59 71.81 -29.12
CA GLY A 255 14.94 71.75 -28.54
C GLY A 255 15.68 70.46 -28.90
N ARG A 256 16.43 70.50 -30.01
CA ARG A 256 17.43 69.49 -30.36
C ARG A 256 18.64 69.68 -29.44
N THR A 257 19.04 68.67 -28.67
CA THR A 257 20.45 68.40 -28.33
C THR A 257 20.63 67.03 -27.70
N THR A 258 21.51 66.27 -28.35
CA THR A 258 22.38 65.18 -27.90
C THR A 258 22.45 64.83 -26.40
N GLY A 259 22.27 63.55 -26.09
CA GLY A 259 22.60 62.98 -24.79
C GLY A 259 22.31 61.48 -24.73
N SER A 260 23.27 60.68 -25.19
CA SER A 260 23.28 59.22 -25.09
C SER A 260 23.19 58.77 -23.63
N GLY A 261 22.05 58.20 -23.27
CA GLY A 261 21.84 57.57 -21.97
C GLY A 261 20.76 56.51 -22.11
N ARG A 262 21.04 55.48 -22.93
CA ARG A 262 20.18 54.29 -23.06
C ARG A 262 20.18 53.57 -21.71
N GLN A 263 19.29 54.00 -20.81
CA GLN A 263 19.00 53.29 -19.58
C GLN A 263 18.52 51.90 -19.98
N ARG A 264 19.43 50.93 -19.88
CA ARG A 264 19.08 49.52 -19.99
C ARG A 264 17.97 49.27 -18.96
N PRO A 265 16.79 48.76 -19.36
CA PRO A 265 15.80 48.34 -18.39
C PRO A 265 16.50 47.31 -17.50
N VAL A 266 16.60 47.62 -16.21
CA VAL A 266 17.11 46.70 -15.19
C VAL A 266 16.11 45.56 -15.17
N GLY A 267 16.43 44.52 -15.93
CA GLY A 267 15.57 43.35 -16.11
C GLY A 267 15.24 42.77 -14.75
N GLY A 268 13.95 42.54 -14.52
CA GLY A 268 13.50 41.69 -13.43
C GLY A 268 14.25 40.35 -13.47
N PRO A 269 14.20 39.55 -12.38
CA PRO A 269 14.88 38.26 -12.33
C PRO A 269 14.52 37.45 -13.58
N GLY A 270 15.49 37.29 -14.48
CA GLY A 270 15.28 36.62 -15.76
C GLY A 270 14.80 35.19 -15.55
N PRO A 271 14.17 34.58 -16.58
CA PRO A 271 13.75 33.19 -16.52
C PRO A 271 14.93 32.28 -16.10
N PHE A 272 14.61 31.15 -15.48
CA PHE A 272 15.62 30.18 -15.06
C PHE A 272 16.51 29.82 -16.26
N PRO A 273 17.85 29.82 -16.14
CA PRO A 273 18.73 29.50 -17.25
C PRO A 273 18.48 28.06 -17.65
N ARG A 274 18.14 27.87 -18.94
CA ARG A 274 17.83 26.57 -19.54
C ARG A 274 18.92 25.52 -19.25
N GLU A 275 20.18 25.95 -19.17
CA GLU A 275 21.34 25.12 -18.83
C GLU A 275 21.23 24.37 -17.50
N ARG A 276 20.53 24.92 -16.50
CA ARG A 276 20.34 24.25 -15.20
C ARG A 276 19.04 23.44 -15.13
N LEU A 277 18.14 23.61 -16.09
CA LEU A 277 16.90 22.84 -16.17
C LEU A 277 17.16 21.46 -16.75
N LEU A 278 18.02 21.36 -17.77
CA LEU A 278 18.35 20.11 -18.46
C LEU A 278 18.82 18.97 -17.52
N PRO A 279 19.79 19.17 -16.61
CA PRO A 279 20.20 18.10 -15.69
C PRO A 279 19.11 17.72 -14.68
N LEU A 280 18.22 18.65 -14.31
CA LEU A 280 17.09 18.35 -13.42
C LEU A 280 16.02 17.54 -14.14
N MET A 281 15.73 17.86 -15.41
CA MET A 281 14.83 17.08 -16.25
C MET A 281 15.38 15.67 -16.47
N LEU A 282 16.68 15.54 -16.73
CA LEU A 282 17.34 14.23 -16.85
C LEU A 282 17.25 13.45 -15.54
N GLY A 283 17.53 14.09 -14.39
CA GLY A 283 17.39 13.44 -13.08
C GLY A 283 15.95 12.99 -12.79
N ALA A 284 14.95 13.79 -13.18
CA ALA A 284 13.55 13.40 -13.08
C ALA A 284 13.21 12.21 -14.00
N ALA A 285 13.70 12.21 -15.24
CA ALA A 285 13.51 11.09 -16.15
C ALA A 285 14.15 9.79 -15.63
N VAL A 286 15.37 9.87 -15.08
CA VAL A 286 16.04 8.73 -14.43
C VAL A 286 15.24 8.21 -13.24
N LEU A 287 14.70 9.10 -12.41
CA LEU A 287 13.86 8.71 -11.27
C LEU A 287 12.57 8.04 -11.73
N GLY A 288 11.91 8.56 -12.77
CA GLY A 288 10.72 7.93 -13.36
C GLY A 288 11.04 6.54 -13.93
N GLY A 289 12.16 6.39 -14.62
CA GLY A 289 12.64 5.10 -15.12
C GLY A 289 12.95 4.11 -14.00
N LEU A 290 13.55 4.55 -12.89
CA LEU A 290 13.80 3.71 -11.72
C LEU A 290 12.48 3.24 -11.08
N VAL A 291 11.50 4.13 -10.91
CA VAL A 291 10.18 3.78 -10.37
C VAL A 291 9.48 2.75 -11.28
N ALA A 292 9.50 2.97 -12.60
CA ALA A 292 8.91 2.04 -13.56
C ALA A 292 9.59 0.66 -13.49
N PHE A 293 10.93 0.62 -13.43
CA PHE A 293 11.68 -0.61 -13.28
C PHE A 293 11.35 -1.33 -11.96
N THR A 294 11.30 -0.60 -10.83
CA THR A 294 10.94 -1.22 -9.55
C THR A 294 9.51 -1.76 -9.56
N ALA A 295 8.57 -1.05 -10.19
CA ALA A 295 7.19 -1.50 -10.30
C ALA A 295 7.09 -2.77 -11.16
N SER A 296 7.85 -2.89 -12.25
CA SER A 296 7.84 -4.10 -13.09
C SER A 296 8.47 -5.33 -12.42
N GLN A 297 9.28 -5.14 -11.37
CA GLN A 297 9.84 -6.25 -10.57
C GLN A 297 8.92 -6.65 -9.41
N ILE A 298 8.06 -5.73 -8.94
CA ILE A 298 7.12 -5.98 -7.84
C ILE A 298 5.80 -6.54 -8.38
N PHE A 299 5.35 -6.06 -9.54
CA PHE A 299 4.09 -6.46 -10.19
C PHE A 299 4.38 -7.30 -11.43
N ASP A 300 5.09 -8.41 -11.25
CA ASP A 300 5.55 -9.28 -12.32
C ASP A 300 4.55 -10.37 -12.73
N ASP A 301 3.39 -10.48 -12.06
CA ASP A 301 2.37 -11.45 -12.49
C ASP A 301 1.92 -11.15 -13.92
N THR A 302 1.78 -12.22 -14.70
CA THR A 302 1.32 -12.15 -16.10
C THR A 302 0.05 -12.94 -16.33
N THR A 303 -0.43 -13.64 -15.30
CA THR A 303 -1.64 -14.45 -15.36
C THR A 303 -2.46 -14.29 -14.10
N SER A 304 -3.79 -14.34 -14.22
CA SER A 304 -4.66 -14.63 -13.09
C SER A 304 -4.58 -16.12 -12.76
N GLY A 305 -4.39 -16.45 -11.49
CA GLY A 305 -4.26 -17.83 -11.02
C GLY A 305 -2.85 -18.40 -11.08
N ASP A 306 -2.77 -19.72 -10.86
CA ASP A 306 -1.54 -20.48 -10.63
C ASP A 306 -0.63 -20.71 -11.86
N GLY A 307 -0.89 -19.98 -12.95
CA GLY A 307 -0.19 -20.06 -14.23
C GLY A 307 -0.51 -21.31 -15.07
N SER A 308 -1.43 -22.17 -14.63
CA SER A 308 -1.87 -23.31 -15.44
C SER A 308 -2.64 -22.85 -16.69
N ARG A 309 -2.40 -23.54 -17.81
CA ARG A 309 -3.01 -23.21 -19.10
C ARG A 309 -3.60 -24.48 -19.73
N PRO A 310 -4.85 -24.44 -20.21
CA PRO A 310 -5.43 -25.58 -20.88
C PRO A 310 -4.69 -25.89 -22.18
N THR A 311 -4.47 -27.18 -22.42
CA THR A 311 -4.00 -27.67 -23.71
C THR A 311 -5.18 -27.90 -24.65
N ALA A 312 -4.92 -27.95 -25.97
CA ALA A 312 -5.94 -28.34 -26.94
C ALA A 312 -6.49 -29.77 -26.72
N ALA A 313 -5.78 -30.62 -25.97
CA ALA A 313 -6.30 -31.93 -25.56
C ALA A 313 -7.27 -31.80 -24.38
N ASP A 314 -6.98 -30.93 -23.42
CA ASP A 314 -7.88 -30.64 -22.30
C ASP A 314 -9.21 -30.08 -22.80
N MET A 315 -9.16 -29.07 -23.69
CA MET A 315 -10.34 -28.42 -24.26
C MET A 315 -11.21 -29.35 -25.12
N ARG A 316 -10.66 -30.43 -25.68
CA ARG A 316 -11.40 -31.38 -26.53
C ARG A 316 -11.92 -32.60 -25.78
N ALA A 317 -11.41 -32.87 -24.58
CA ALA A 317 -11.64 -34.12 -23.88
C ALA A 317 -13.14 -34.41 -23.65
N ARG A 318 -13.89 -33.39 -23.20
CA ARG A 318 -15.32 -33.51 -22.94
C ARG A 318 -16.13 -33.64 -24.22
N ILE A 319 -15.90 -32.80 -25.23
CA ILE A 319 -16.53 -32.92 -26.56
C ILE A 319 -16.33 -34.33 -27.12
N ASP A 320 -15.10 -34.87 -27.08
CA ASP A 320 -14.79 -36.22 -27.56
C ASP A 320 -15.54 -37.29 -26.76
N ARG A 321 -15.63 -37.15 -25.43
CA ARG A 321 -16.37 -38.08 -24.55
C ARG A 321 -17.87 -38.05 -24.84
N VAL A 322 -18.49 -36.88 -24.85
CA VAL A 322 -19.93 -36.69 -25.12
C VAL A 322 -20.27 -37.22 -26.50
N SER A 323 -19.50 -36.84 -27.52
CA SER A 323 -19.70 -37.31 -28.90
C SER A 323 -19.55 -38.83 -29.01
N ALA A 324 -18.56 -39.43 -28.34
CA ALA A 324 -18.40 -40.88 -28.32
C ALA A 324 -19.54 -41.59 -27.58
N GLY A 325 -20.11 -40.96 -26.55
CA GLY A 325 -21.30 -41.44 -25.87
C GLY A 325 -22.54 -41.42 -26.76
N LEU A 326 -22.80 -40.27 -27.40
CA LEU A 326 -23.94 -40.06 -28.31
C LEU A 326 -23.90 -40.95 -29.57
N ARG A 327 -22.72 -41.38 -30.02
CA ARG A 327 -22.61 -42.39 -31.08
C ARG A 327 -23.13 -43.77 -30.66
N ARG A 328 -23.12 -44.07 -29.36
CA ARG A 328 -23.53 -45.38 -28.82
C ARG A 328 -25.00 -45.38 -28.36
N ASP A 329 -25.45 -44.30 -27.74
CA ASP A 329 -26.80 -44.14 -27.19
C ASP A 329 -27.28 -42.72 -27.51
N PRO A 330 -28.47 -42.52 -28.14
CA PRO A 330 -28.99 -41.18 -28.39
C PRO A 330 -29.27 -40.38 -27.11
N LEU A 331 -29.29 -41.02 -25.94
CA LEU A 331 -29.34 -40.37 -24.64
C LEU A 331 -27.99 -40.51 -23.92
N TYR A 332 -27.23 -39.41 -23.86
CA TYR A 332 -26.00 -39.32 -23.08
C TYR A 332 -26.28 -38.62 -21.75
N LEU A 333 -25.88 -39.25 -20.65
CA LEU A 333 -25.85 -38.65 -19.32
C LEU A 333 -24.39 -38.54 -18.91
N ASP A 334 -23.97 -37.38 -18.42
CA ASP A 334 -22.60 -37.23 -17.93
C ASP A 334 -22.39 -38.12 -16.69
N PRO A 335 -21.44 -39.07 -16.72
CA PRO A 335 -21.17 -39.94 -15.58
C PRO A 335 -20.48 -39.22 -14.41
N GLU A 336 -19.99 -37.99 -14.60
CA GLU A 336 -19.41 -37.17 -13.53
C GLU A 336 -20.46 -36.34 -12.80
N SER A 337 -21.63 -36.12 -13.41
CA SER A 337 -22.76 -35.43 -12.82
C SER A 337 -23.59 -36.37 -11.95
N ARG A 338 -24.35 -35.79 -11.01
CA ARG A 338 -25.39 -36.53 -10.28
C ARG A 338 -26.43 -37.07 -11.26
N SER A 339 -26.84 -38.32 -11.07
CA SER A 339 -27.86 -38.95 -11.91
C SER A 339 -29.22 -38.34 -11.58
N THR A 340 -29.74 -37.52 -12.48
CA THR A 340 -31.10 -36.95 -12.39
C THR A 340 -32.18 -37.87 -12.94
N LEU A 341 -31.79 -38.92 -13.67
CA LEU A 341 -32.69 -39.92 -14.23
C LEU A 341 -32.46 -41.27 -13.56
N ASP A 342 -33.53 -41.95 -13.20
CA ASP A 342 -33.46 -43.35 -12.79
C ASP A 342 -33.32 -44.28 -14.01
N SER A 343 -33.06 -45.58 -13.76
CA SER A 343 -32.89 -46.57 -14.84
C SER A 343 -34.14 -46.77 -15.69
N THR A 344 -35.32 -46.60 -15.09
CA THR A 344 -36.63 -46.77 -15.74
C THR A 344 -36.92 -45.60 -16.66
N GLU A 345 -36.73 -44.37 -16.18
CA GLU A 345 -36.87 -43.13 -16.94
C GLU A 345 -35.88 -43.11 -18.11
N ARG A 346 -34.61 -43.49 -17.86
CA ARG A 346 -33.61 -43.62 -18.92
C ARG A 346 -34.05 -44.62 -19.98
N ALA A 347 -34.51 -45.81 -19.59
CA ALA A 347 -34.97 -46.82 -20.55
C ALA A 347 -36.18 -46.34 -21.36
N HIS A 348 -37.11 -45.63 -20.71
CA HIS A 348 -38.27 -45.02 -21.35
C HIS A 348 -37.87 -43.95 -22.37
N LEU A 349 -37.03 -42.98 -21.98
CA LEU A 349 -36.55 -41.91 -22.87
C LEU A 349 -35.73 -42.46 -24.04
N SER A 350 -34.81 -43.41 -23.78
CA SER A 350 -34.05 -44.06 -24.86
C SER A 350 -34.96 -44.83 -25.82
N LYS A 351 -36.06 -45.42 -25.34
CA LYS A 351 -37.06 -46.06 -26.21
C LYS A 351 -37.78 -45.02 -27.05
N ARG A 352 -38.28 -43.95 -26.44
CA ARG A 352 -38.96 -42.83 -27.11
C ARG A 352 -38.10 -42.21 -28.21
N LEU A 353 -36.83 -41.93 -27.94
CA LEU A 353 -35.89 -41.39 -28.91
C LEU A 353 -35.71 -42.27 -30.16
N ARG A 354 -35.87 -43.60 -30.03
CA ARG A 354 -35.80 -44.53 -31.17
C ARG A 354 -37.11 -44.61 -31.97
N GLU A 355 -38.23 -44.22 -31.37
CA GLU A 355 -39.56 -44.27 -31.98
C GLU A 355 -39.90 -42.97 -32.73
N LEU A 356 -39.15 -41.88 -32.50
CA LEU A 356 -39.34 -40.60 -33.18
C LEU A 356 -38.97 -40.66 -34.67
N ASP A 357 -39.78 -39.98 -35.48
CA ASP A 357 -39.58 -39.83 -36.93
C ASP A 357 -38.36 -38.96 -37.30
N VAL A 358 -37.87 -38.16 -36.35
CA VAL A 358 -36.73 -37.25 -36.52
C VAL A 358 -35.60 -37.73 -35.63
N PRO A 359 -34.33 -37.75 -36.11
CA PRO A 359 -33.20 -38.12 -35.27
C PRO A 359 -32.95 -37.06 -34.20
N VAL A 360 -33.37 -37.36 -32.98
CA VAL A 360 -33.10 -36.55 -31.79
C VAL A 360 -31.99 -37.18 -30.96
N VAL A 361 -31.07 -36.36 -30.47
CA VAL A 361 -30.06 -36.77 -29.49
C VAL A 361 -30.13 -35.85 -28.29
N ILE A 362 -29.97 -36.41 -27.09
CA ILE A 362 -30.00 -35.69 -25.82
C ILE A 362 -28.66 -35.87 -25.12
N ALA A 363 -28.01 -34.76 -24.76
CA ALA A 363 -26.87 -34.76 -23.86
C ALA A 363 -27.24 -34.02 -22.56
N ALA A 364 -27.33 -34.76 -21.47
CA ALA A 364 -27.51 -34.20 -20.13
C ALA A 364 -26.12 -33.92 -19.52
N VAL A 365 -25.64 -32.68 -19.67
CA VAL A 365 -24.27 -32.27 -19.30
C VAL A 365 -24.29 -30.87 -18.67
N PRO A 366 -23.57 -30.60 -17.58
CA PRO A 366 -23.48 -29.26 -16.98
C PRO A 366 -22.75 -28.29 -17.91
N THR A 367 -23.18 -27.03 -18.02
CA THR A 367 -22.46 -26.04 -18.83
C THR A 367 -21.97 -24.87 -17.97
N PRO A 368 -21.01 -25.10 -17.05
CA PRO A 368 -20.43 -24.03 -16.25
C PRO A 368 -19.61 -23.08 -17.14
N PRO A 369 -19.38 -21.82 -16.72
CA PRO A 369 -18.59 -20.86 -17.48
C PRO A 369 -17.15 -21.33 -17.72
N ASP A 370 -16.59 -22.16 -16.83
CA ASP A 370 -15.22 -22.66 -16.94
C ASP A 370 -15.07 -23.90 -17.84
N ASP A 371 -16.14 -24.27 -18.55
CA ASP A 371 -16.13 -25.36 -19.51
C ASP A 371 -15.45 -24.99 -20.84
N GLU A 372 -15.27 -25.96 -21.72
CA GLU A 372 -14.60 -25.75 -23.00
C GLU A 372 -15.28 -24.70 -23.89
N SER A 373 -16.60 -24.52 -23.75
CA SER A 373 -17.40 -23.58 -24.54
C SER A 373 -17.65 -22.25 -23.83
N GLY A 374 -17.05 -22.02 -22.66
CA GLY A 374 -17.25 -20.79 -21.90
C GLY A 374 -18.69 -20.68 -21.34
N GLY A 375 -19.34 -21.82 -21.10
CA GLY A 375 -20.75 -21.92 -20.71
C GLY A 375 -21.76 -21.76 -21.86
N SER A 376 -21.31 -21.58 -23.11
CA SER A 376 -22.22 -21.52 -24.27
C SER A 376 -22.72 -22.91 -24.66
N LYS A 377 -24.04 -23.10 -24.54
CA LYS A 377 -24.73 -24.33 -24.93
C LYS A 377 -24.71 -24.50 -26.45
N GLU A 378 -24.91 -23.42 -27.19
CA GLU A 378 -24.92 -23.44 -28.66
C GLU A 378 -23.55 -23.82 -29.22
N LEU A 379 -22.47 -23.28 -28.64
CA LEU A 379 -21.11 -23.62 -29.06
C LEU A 379 -20.78 -25.08 -28.72
N LEU A 380 -21.13 -25.56 -27.52
CA LEU A 380 -20.98 -26.98 -27.17
C LEU A 380 -21.77 -27.88 -28.14
N ALA A 381 -23.02 -27.51 -28.45
CA ALA A 381 -23.84 -28.24 -29.39
C ALA A 381 -23.19 -28.31 -30.78
N LYS A 382 -22.60 -27.19 -31.23
CA LYS A 382 -21.90 -27.09 -32.51
C LYS A 382 -20.68 -28.00 -32.55
N GLU A 383 -19.82 -27.95 -31.54
CA GLU A 383 -18.61 -28.76 -31.48
C GLU A 383 -18.93 -30.27 -31.41
N VAL A 384 -19.95 -30.65 -30.63
CA VAL A 384 -20.43 -32.04 -30.57
C VAL A 384 -21.03 -32.46 -31.92
N HIS A 385 -21.85 -31.61 -32.55
CA HIS A 385 -22.41 -31.89 -33.87
C HIS A 385 -21.31 -32.07 -34.92
N ASP A 386 -20.34 -31.16 -34.97
CA ASP A 386 -19.22 -31.19 -35.90
C ASP A 386 -18.41 -32.46 -35.73
N ARG A 387 -18.39 -33.04 -34.53
CA ARG A 387 -17.77 -34.35 -34.27
C ARG A 387 -18.67 -35.51 -34.67
N LEU A 388 -19.98 -35.40 -34.49
CA LEU A 388 -20.96 -36.44 -34.83
C LEU A 388 -21.13 -36.61 -36.34
N HIS A 389 -21.05 -35.53 -37.11
CA HIS A 389 -21.28 -35.47 -38.57
C HIS A 389 -22.64 -36.07 -38.99
N ARG A 390 -23.71 -35.74 -38.27
CA ARG A 390 -25.06 -36.26 -38.52
C ARG A 390 -26.08 -35.15 -38.42
N ASN A 391 -27.07 -35.15 -39.32
CA ASN A 391 -28.22 -34.28 -39.20
C ASN A 391 -29.08 -34.76 -38.02
N VAL A 392 -29.13 -33.98 -36.95
CA VAL A 392 -29.82 -34.31 -35.70
C VAL A 392 -30.42 -33.07 -35.05
N LEU A 393 -31.53 -33.24 -34.34
CA LEU A 393 -32.00 -32.25 -33.38
C LEU A 393 -31.27 -32.54 -32.07
N MET A 394 -30.40 -31.63 -31.65
CA MET A 394 -29.63 -31.78 -30.43
C MET A 394 -30.36 -31.09 -29.28
N VAL A 395 -30.57 -31.84 -28.20
CA VAL A 395 -31.10 -31.35 -26.93
C VAL A 395 -29.97 -31.35 -25.92
N LEU A 396 -29.57 -30.17 -25.45
CA LEU A 396 -28.64 -30.03 -24.34
C LEU A 396 -29.44 -29.74 -23.08
N ALA A 397 -29.39 -30.67 -22.12
CA ALA A 397 -30.04 -30.51 -20.83
C ALA A 397 -28.97 -30.30 -19.77
N ASP A 398 -28.98 -29.15 -19.11
CA ASP A 398 -28.07 -28.88 -18.01
C ASP A 398 -28.69 -29.39 -16.70
N PRO A 399 -28.18 -30.47 -16.09
CA PRO A 399 -28.75 -31.02 -14.87
C PRO A 399 -28.51 -30.11 -13.64
N ALA A 400 -27.54 -29.20 -13.69
CA ALA A 400 -27.24 -28.28 -12.59
C ALA A 400 -28.18 -27.08 -12.58
N THR A 401 -28.54 -26.56 -13.76
CA THR A 401 -29.41 -25.38 -13.89
C THR A 401 -30.85 -25.72 -14.27
N GLY A 402 -31.12 -26.93 -14.78
CA GLY A 402 -32.43 -27.31 -15.31
C GLY A 402 -32.78 -26.65 -16.65
N VAL A 403 -31.82 -25.98 -17.30
CA VAL A 403 -32.00 -25.35 -18.61
C VAL A 403 -31.91 -26.40 -19.70
N ILE A 404 -32.87 -26.36 -20.64
CA ILE A 404 -32.89 -27.22 -21.82
C ILE A 404 -32.81 -26.37 -23.08
N GLU A 405 -31.76 -26.60 -23.87
CA GLU A 405 -31.50 -25.91 -25.14
C GLU A 405 -31.69 -26.86 -26.32
N LEU A 406 -32.26 -26.35 -27.42
CA LEU A 406 -32.55 -27.13 -28.63
C LEU A 406 -31.88 -26.50 -29.83
N VAL A 407 -31.02 -27.27 -30.50
CA VAL A 407 -30.32 -26.80 -31.70
C VAL A 407 -30.59 -27.75 -32.86
N ASN A 408 -31.21 -27.23 -33.92
CA ASN A 408 -31.56 -28.00 -35.11
C ASN A 408 -30.39 -28.03 -36.11
N TYR A 409 -29.68 -29.15 -36.18
CA TYR A 409 -28.65 -29.36 -37.20
C TYR A 409 -29.24 -30.03 -38.44
N SER A 410 -29.95 -29.24 -39.24
CA SER A 410 -30.46 -29.64 -40.56
C SER A 410 -31.44 -30.81 -40.56
N THR A 411 -32.19 -31.00 -39.48
CA THR A 411 -33.38 -31.86 -39.50
C THR A 411 -34.54 -31.16 -40.17
N LEU A 412 -35.48 -31.95 -40.72
CA LEU A 412 -36.70 -31.46 -41.38
C LEU A 412 -37.78 -31.06 -40.37
N ILE A 413 -37.40 -30.43 -39.27
CA ILE A 413 -38.32 -29.80 -38.31
C ILE A 413 -38.39 -28.30 -38.63
N ASP A 414 -39.58 -27.71 -38.49
CA ASP A 414 -39.77 -26.26 -38.58
C ASP A 414 -39.12 -25.53 -37.40
N ASP A 415 -38.09 -24.74 -37.67
CA ASP A 415 -37.36 -23.96 -36.65
C ASP A 415 -38.28 -22.97 -35.92
N SER A 416 -39.29 -22.41 -36.58
CA SER A 416 -40.23 -21.48 -35.94
C SER A 416 -41.03 -22.16 -34.84
N TYR A 417 -41.39 -23.44 -35.04
CA TYR A 417 -42.05 -24.25 -34.02
C TYR A 417 -41.16 -24.46 -32.80
N LEU A 418 -39.86 -24.71 -33.00
CA LEU A 418 -38.92 -24.90 -31.89
C LEU A 418 -38.66 -23.63 -31.08
N VAL A 419 -38.77 -22.46 -31.72
CA VAL A 419 -38.67 -21.14 -31.08
C VAL A 419 -39.93 -20.81 -30.29
N ASP A 420 -41.11 -21.14 -30.81
CA ASP A 420 -42.41 -20.90 -30.17
C ASP A 420 -42.75 -21.92 -29.05
N ARG A 421 -41.77 -22.71 -28.60
CA ARG A 421 -41.96 -23.72 -27.55
C ARG A 421 -42.43 -23.08 -26.23
N PRO A 422 -43.33 -23.77 -25.48
CA PRO A 422 -43.71 -23.36 -24.13
C PRO A 422 -42.49 -23.17 -23.22
N ARG A 423 -42.51 -22.10 -22.40
CA ARG A 423 -41.36 -21.72 -21.55
C ARG A 423 -40.98 -22.77 -20.51
N ASP A 424 -41.97 -23.53 -20.03
CA ASP A 424 -41.84 -24.68 -19.13
C ASP A 424 -41.02 -25.83 -19.73
N LEU A 425 -40.87 -25.89 -21.07
CA LEU A 425 -39.99 -26.85 -21.74
C LEU A 425 -38.54 -26.35 -21.91
N THR A 426 -38.28 -25.08 -21.66
CA THR A 426 -36.94 -24.47 -21.72
C THR A 426 -36.24 -24.50 -20.36
N TYR A 427 -37.02 -24.50 -19.27
CA TYR A 427 -36.49 -24.44 -17.92
C TYR A 427 -37.34 -25.28 -16.96
N THR A 428 -36.71 -26.28 -16.34
CA THR A 428 -37.39 -27.24 -15.45
C THR A 428 -37.55 -26.73 -14.01
N GLY A 429 -37.02 -25.55 -13.68
CA GLY A 429 -36.85 -25.13 -12.30
C GLY A 429 -35.63 -25.78 -11.62
N PRO A 430 -35.20 -25.28 -10.44
CA PRO A 430 -34.02 -25.78 -9.72
C PRO A 430 -34.24 -27.13 -9.00
N ALA A 431 -35.20 -27.95 -9.45
CA ALA A 431 -35.46 -29.26 -8.83
C ALA A 431 -34.97 -30.38 -9.75
N GLU A 432 -33.84 -31.00 -9.34
CA GLU A 432 -33.22 -32.19 -9.94
C GLU A 432 -34.23 -33.33 -10.24
N GLU A 433 -35.36 -33.35 -9.53
CA GLU A 433 -36.38 -34.42 -9.56
C GLU A 433 -37.31 -34.42 -10.79
N GLN A 434 -37.22 -33.45 -11.71
CA GLN A 434 -38.19 -33.34 -12.81
C GLN A 434 -37.59 -33.42 -14.21
N LEU A 435 -36.28 -33.63 -14.37
CA LEU A 435 -35.65 -33.62 -15.69
C LEU A 435 -36.25 -34.69 -16.61
N GLY A 436 -36.46 -35.91 -16.12
CA GLY A 436 -37.03 -37.01 -16.90
C GLY A 436 -38.42 -36.70 -17.47
N ARG A 437 -39.30 -36.15 -16.63
CA ARG A 437 -40.65 -35.71 -17.02
C ARG A 437 -40.59 -34.62 -18.08
N HIS A 438 -39.78 -33.57 -17.89
CA HIS A 438 -39.69 -32.47 -18.85
C HIS A 438 -39.07 -32.90 -20.18
N LEU A 439 -38.08 -33.79 -20.16
CA LEU A 439 -37.55 -34.38 -21.39
C LEU A 439 -38.62 -35.20 -22.12
N ASP A 440 -39.45 -35.95 -21.39
CA ASP A 440 -40.55 -36.70 -22.01
C ASP A 440 -41.64 -35.77 -22.60
N GLU A 441 -41.98 -34.69 -21.91
CA GLU A 441 -42.89 -33.65 -22.41
C GLU A 441 -42.31 -32.95 -23.64
N LEU A 442 -41.01 -32.62 -23.62
CA LEU A 442 -40.31 -32.06 -24.77
C LEU A 442 -40.32 -32.98 -25.97
N LEU A 443 -40.02 -34.28 -25.78
CA LEU A 443 -40.08 -35.24 -26.88
C LEU A 443 -41.52 -35.39 -27.42
N THR A 444 -42.54 -35.20 -26.58
CA THR A 444 -43.95 -35.20 -27.00
C THR A 444 -44.31 -33.95 -27.81
N TYR A 445 -43.68 -32.83 -27.48
CA TYR A 445 -43.79 -31.59 -28.26
C TYR A 445 -43.10 -31.73 -29.61
N VAL A 446 -41.87 -32.26 -29.64
CA VAL A 446 -41.09 -32.49 -30.87
C VAL A 446 -41.78 -33.47 -31.81
N ASP A 447 -42.41 -34.52 -31.30
CA ASP A 447 -43.18 -35.49 -32.11
C ASP A 447 -44.33 -34.85 -32.89
N LYS A 448 -44.88 -33.73 -32.39
CA LYS A 448 -45.96 -32.96 -33.03
C LYS A 448 -45.46 -31.88 -33.97
N ALA A 449 -44.14 -31.70 -34.10
CA ALA A 449 -43.57 -30.61 -34.87
C ALA A 449 -43.88 -30.77 -36.38
N PRO A 450 -44.31 -29.69 -37.06
CA PRO A 450 -44.54 -29.74 -38.50
C PRO A 450 -43.22 -29.98 -39.24
N ARG A 451 -43.27 -30.76 -40.31
CA ARG A 451 -42.10 -31.04 -41.15
C ARG A 451 -41.78 -29.84 -42.03
N ALA A 452 -40.53 -29.37 -41.97
CA ALA A 452 -40.02 -28.33 -42.85
C ALA A 452 -39.67 -28.89 -44.24
N ARG A 453 -39.77 -28.04 -45.28
CA ARG A 453 -39.38 -28.39 -46.65
C ARG A 453 -37.86 -28.46 -46.84
N THR A 454 -37.13 -27.70 -46.03
CA THR A 454 -35.67 -27.65 -46.01
C THR A 454 -35.23 -27.84 -44.57
N GLY A 455 -34.09 -28.50 -44.36
CA GLY A 455 -33.52 -28.61 -43.02
C GLY A 455 -33.19 -27.22 -42.46
N GLY A 456 -33.32 -27.07 -41.15
CA GLY A 456 -32.91 -25.85 -40.44
C GLY A 456 -31.47 -25.49 -40.75
N ARG A 457 -31.20 -24.19 -40.91
CA ARG A 457 -29.82 -23.69 -41.00
C ARG A 457 -29.32 -23.49 -39.58
N PRO A 458 -28.31 -24.24 -39.12
CA PRO A 458 -27.81 -24.08 -37.77
C PRO A 458 -27.30 -22.65 -37.59
N TYR A 459 -27.59 -22.06 -36.44
CA TYR A 459 -26.90 -20.87 -35.99
C TYR A 459 -25.41 -21.19 -35.85
N ASP A 460 -24.56 -20.28 -36.33
CA ASP A 460 -23.11 -20.37 -36.14
C ASP A 460 -22.75 -19.48 -34.93
N PRO A 461 -22.63 -20.05 -33.72
CA PRO A 461 -22.33 -19.27 -32.54
C PRO A 461 -20.94 -18.63 -32.65
N PRO A 462 -20.76 -17.43 -32.06
CA PRO A 462 -19.44 -16.84 -31.97
C PRO A 462 -18.51 -17.79 -31.20
N PRO A 463 -17.21 -17.82 -31.54
CA PRO A 463 -16.25 -18.61 -30.78
C PRO A 463 -16.19 -18.10 -29.34
N ALA A 464 -16.00 -19.02 -28.39
CA ALA A 464 -15.68 -18.64 -27.02
C ALA A 464 -14.35 -17.89 -26.99
N ALA A 465 -14.16 -17.04 -25.98
CA ALA A 465 -12.90 -16.37 -25.78
C ALA A 465 -11.78 -17.40 -25.54
N ASP A 466 -10.56 -17.05 -25.96
CA ASP A 466 -9.41 -17.92 -25.82
C ASP A 466 -9.09 -18.08 -24.33
N PRO A 467 -9.13 -19.31 -23.77
CA PRO A 467 -8.89 -19.52 -22.35
C PRO A 467 -7.49 -19.11 -21.90
N VAL A 468 -6.51 -19.05 -22.81
CA VAL A 468 -5.17 -18.57 -22.49
C VAL A 468 -5.13 -17.05 -22.40
N GLU A 469 -5.90 -16.36 -23.25
CA GLU A 469 -6.00 -14.89 -23.21
C GLU A 469 -6.86 -14.43 -22.04
N GLU A 470 -7.92 -15.17 -21.67
CA GLU A 470 -8.77 -14.88 -20.50
C GLU A 470 -7.96 -14.83 -19.19
N LYS A 471 -7.01 -15.77 -19.04
CA LYS A 471 -6.12 -15.79 -17.86
C LYS A 471 -4.93 -14.85 -18.00
N ALA A 472 -4.71 -14.20 -19.13
CA ALA A 472 -3.57 -13.31 -19.32
C ALA A 472 -3.87 -11.93 -18.73
N LEU A 473 -3.00 -11.46 -17.83
CA LEU A 473 -3.12 -10.10 -17.29
C LEU A 473 -2.60 -9.08 -18.32
N PRO A 474 -3.28 -7.93 -18.46
CA PRO A 474 -2.74 -6.84 -19.27
C PRO A 474 -1.41 -6.37 -18.69
N GLY A 475 -0.53 -5.86 -19.57
CA GLY A 475 0.78 -5.36 -19.14
C GLY A 475 0.64 -4.17 -18.17
N LEU A 476 1.54 -4.07 -17.19
CA LEU A 476 1.53 -3.02 -16.15
C LEU A 476 1.50 -1.57 -16.69
N PHE A 477 1.98 -1.36 -17.92
CA PHE A 477 2.03 -0.05 -18.57
C PHE A 477 0.93 0.14 -19.60
N THR A 478 -0.17 -0.63 -19.50
CA THR A 478 -1.34 -0.55 -20.38
C THR A 478 -2.59 -0.15 -19.59
N GLY A 479 -3.74 -0.01 -20.26
CA GLY A 479 -5.01 0.37 -19.62
C GLY A 479 -4.92 1.69 -18.85
N ASP A 480 -5.23 1.63 -17.56
CA ASP A 480 -5.29 2.78 -16.65
C ASP A 480 -3.94 3.42 -16.30
N PHE A 481 -2.83 2.88 -16.81
CA PHE A 481 -1.52 3.52 -16.68
C PHE A 481 -1.51 4.98 -17.17
N GLU A 482 -2.14 5.27 -18.32
CA GLU A 482 -2.21 6.62 -18.87
C GLU A 482 -3.04 7.57 -18.00
N ALA A 483 -4.19 7.11 -17.52
CA ALA A 483 -5.01 7.85 -16.56
C ALA A 483 -4.22 8.13 -15.27
N GLY A 484 -3.43 7.16 -14.82
CA GLY A 484 -2.53 7.26 -13.68
C GLY A 484 -1.50 8.37 -13.87
N MET A 485 -0.85 8.47 -15.04
CA MET A 485 0.07 9.56 -15.34
C MET A 485 -0.60 10.95 -15.25
N VAL A 486 -1.81 11.08 -15.80
CA VAL A 486 -2.58 12.34 -15.74
C VAL A 486 -2.86 12.71 -14.27
N LEU A 487 -3.34 11.77 -13.46
CA LEU A 487 -3.58 11.99 -12.03
C LEU A 487 -2.28 12.29 -11.27
N GLY A 488 -1.17 11.62 -11.59
CA GLY A 488 0.15 11.89 -11.03
C GLY A 488 0.60 13.33 -11.27
N THR A 489 0.29 13.89 -12.44
CA THR A 489 0.58 15.29 -12.77
C THR A 489 -0.21 16.24 -11.86
N PHE A 490 -1.51 16.01 -11.69
CA PHE A 490 -2.35 16.81 -10.79
C PHE A 490 -1.90 16.68 -9.32
N ALA A 491 -1.59 15.47 -8.87
CA ALA A 491 -1.09 15.21 -7.52
C ALA A 491 0.23 15.95 -7.26
N ALA A 492 1.15 15.94 -8.22
CA ALA A 492 2.40 16.69 -8.12
C ALA A 492 2.17 18.21 -8.01
N GLY A 493 1.24 18.74 -8.79
CA GLY A 493 0.83 20.15 -8.71
C GLY A 493 0.23 20.51 -7.35
N LEU A 494 -0.62 19.64 -6.79
CA LEU A 494 -1.25 19.81 -5.49
C LEU A 494 -0.21 19.78 -4.36
N VAL A 495 0.67 18.78 -4.33
CA VAL A 495 1.75 18.67 -3.33
C VAL A 495 2.68 19.88 -3.42
N PHE A 496 3.06 20.29 -4.63
CA PHE A 496 3.83 21.50 -4.84
C PHE A 496 3.14 22.75 -4.28
N GLY A 497 1.84 22.92 -4.56
CA GLY A 497 1.01 23.99 -4.02
C GLY A 497 1.00 24.03 -2.49
N LEU A 498 0.83 22.88 -1.84
CA LEU A 498 0.87 22.73 -0.38
C LEU A 498 2.24 23.11 0.19
N VAL A 499 3.35 22.68 -0.42
CA VAL A 499 4.71 23.05 0.00
C VAL A 499 4.92 24.57 -0.10
N VAL A 500 4.43 25.21 -1.16
CA VAL A 500 4.51 26.67 -1.31
C VAL A 500 3.68 27.37 -0.24
N ALA A 501 2.45 26.91 0.01
CA ALA A 501 1.52 27.48 1.00
C ALA A 501 2.06 27.35 2.43
N ALA A 502 2.50 26.16 2.85
CA ALA A 502 3.07 25.91 4.17
C ALA A 502 4.29 26.81 4.44
N ARG A 503 5.16 26.99 3.43
CA ARG A 503 6.32 27.90 3.55
C ARG A 503 5.92 29.37 3.58
N ALA A 504 4.86 29.77 2.87
CA ALA A 504 4.32 31.13 2.94
C ALA A 504 3.74 31.43 4.33
N LEU A 505 3.02 30.46 4.90
CA LEU A 505 2.48 30.53 6.25
C LEU A 505 3.60 30.62 7.31
N ALA A 506 4.60 29.74 7.24
CA ALA A 506 5.76 29.79 8.15
C ALA A 506 6.47 31.15 8.10
N ARG A 507 6.64 31.74 6.90
CA ARG A 507 7.19 33.09 6.75
C ARG A 507 6.31 34.17 7.38
N ARG A 508 4.99 34.07 7.24
CA ARG A 508 4.04 35.01 7.85
C ARG A 508 4.11 34.96 9.37
N LEU A 509 4.22 33.76 9.94
CA LEU A 509 4.37 33.55 11.38
C LEU A 509 5.70 34.11 11.90
N VAL A 510 6.82 33.81 11.23
CA VAL A 510 8.15 34.37 11.60
C VAL A 510 8.19 35.90 11.48
N ARG A 511 7.49 36.50 10.50
CA ARG A 511 7.38 37.95 10.38
C ARG A 511 6.50 38.57 11.47
N ARG A 512 5.43 37.90 11.90
CA ARG A 512 4.58 38.36 13.01
C ARG A 512 5.28 38.29 14.36
N GLY A 513 6.25 37.40 14.53
CA GLY A 513 7.08 37.30 15.74
C GLY A 513 8.23 38.32 15.83
N ARG A 514 8.45 39.15 14.81
CA ARG A 514 9.38 40.29 14.91
C ARG A 514 8.60 41.53 15.36
N PRO A 515 8.79 42.02 16.61
CA PRO A 515 8.21 43.29 17.00
C PRO A 515 8.74 44.39 16.08
N ALA A 516 7.83 45.23 15.59
CA ALA A 516 8.14 46.33 14.69
C ALA A 516 9.00 47.38 15.40
N GLY A 517 10.32 47.24 15.31
CA GLY A 517 11.28 48.26 15.70
C GLY A 517 11.35 49.35 14.64
N ARG A 518 10.90 50.54 15.02
CA ARG A 518 11.04 51.83 14.34
C ARG A 518 12.46 52.09 13.82
N GLY A 519 12.51 52.73 12.65
CA GLY A 519 13.29 53.95 12.39
C GLY A 519 14.81 53.89 12.51
N ALA A 520 15.48 54.24 11.41
CA ALA A 520 16.88 54.63 11.39
C ALA A 520 17.16 55.77 12.39
N GLY A 521 18.25 55.67 13.15
CA GLY A 521 18.85 56.77 13.92
C GLY A 521 19.16 56.41 15.37
N GLY A 522 20.45 56.28 15.69
CA GLY A 522 20.98 56.25 17.05
C GLY A 522 21.29 54.84 17.58
N ALA A 523 22.56 54.59 17.88
CA ALA A 523 23.02 53.41 18.59
C ALA A 523 22.45 53.40 20.02
N ALA A 524 21.20 52.95 20.18
CA ALA A 524 20.67 52.54 21.47
C ALA A 524 21.21 51.14 21.75
N ALA A 525 22.21 51.05 22.63
CA ALA A 525 22.69 49.78 23.15
C ALA A 525 21.48 48.94 23.63
N PRO A 526 21.30 47.70 23.16
CA PRO A 526 20.23 46.86 23.67
C PRO A 526 20.44 46.69 25.18
N SER A 527 19.43 47.09 25.96
CA SER A 527 19.39 46.92 27.41
C SER A 527 19.69 45.47 27.76
N ALA A 528 20.92 45.19 28.20
CA ALA A 528 21.30 43.86 28.62
C ALA A 528 20.62 43.58 29.96
N PRO A 529 19.92 42.45 30.11
CA PRO A 529 19.24 42.14 31.37
C PRO A 529 20.25 41.98 32.50
N ASP A 530 19.83 42.35 33.71
CA ASP A 530 20.61 42.19 34.95
C ASP A 530 20.66 40.72 35.41
N ARG A 531 19.72 39.89 34.93
CA ARG A 531 19.63 38.44 35.18
C ARG A 531 19.39 37.69 33.86
N PRO A 532 20.39 37.56 32.98
CA PRO A 532 20.22 36.87 31.71
C PRO A 532 19.89 35.39 31.90
N THR A 533 19.08 34.83 30.99
CA THR A 533 18.84 33.38 30.92
C THR A 533 19.94 32.70 30.10
N PRO A 534 20.25 31.41 30.34
CA PRO A 534 21.25 30.69 29.53
C PRO A 534 20.94 30.70 28.02
N ALA A 535 19.66 30.59 27.65
CA ALA A 535 19.24 30.67 26.26
C ALA A 535 19.49 32.06 25.63
N TRP A 536 19.30 33.13 26.40
CA TRP A 536 19.65 34.49 25.97
C TRP A 536 21.17 34.62 25.78
N LEU A 537 21.95 34.15 26.75
CA LEU A 537 23.42 34.19 26.69
C LEU A 537 23.97 33.45 25.47
N ARG A 538 23.51 32.22 25.18
CA ARG A 538 23.96 31.46 24.00
C ARG A 538 23.64 32.18 22.69
N ARG A 539 22.43 32.73 22.58
CA ARG A 539 22.03 33.48 21.38
C ARG A 539 22.86 34.75 21.20
N THR A 540 23.06 35.50 22.28
CA THR A 540 23.81 36.76 22.27
C THR A 540 25.30 36.50 22.01
N ALA A 541 25.90 35.48 22.62
CA ALA A 541 27.30 35.08 22.40
C ALA A 541 27.54 34.76 20.93
N ARG A 542 26.69 33.93 20.32
CA ARG A 542 26.77 33.60 18.90
C ARG A 542 26.66 34.84 18.02
N GLN A 543 25.66 35.69 18.29
CA GLN A 543 25.44 36.91 17.52
C GLN A 543 26.61 37.89 17.62
N ASP A 544 27.17 38.08 18.81
CA ASP A 544 28.26 39.04 19.03
C ASP A 544 29.60 38.52 18.48
N LEU A 545 29.85 37.21 18.52
CA LEU A 545 31.02 36.58 17.88
C LEU A 545 30.94 36.59 16.35
N ASP A 546 29.78 36.27 15.78
CA ASP A 546 29.55 36.39 14.34
C ASP A 546 29.78 37.85 13.90
N ALA A 547 29.34 38.82 14.71
CA ALA A 547 29.56 40.25 14.44
C ALA A 547 31.02 40.68 14.58
N LEU A 548 31.77 40.17 15.56
CA LEU A 548 33.21 40.44 15.68
C LEU A 548 33.99 39.85 14.50
N THR A 549 33.69 38.60 14.13
CA THR A 549 34.32 37.91 12.99
C THR A 549 34.08 38.70 11.69
N ALA A 550 32.83 39.07 11.43
CA ALA A 550 32.48 39.89 10.26
C ALA A 550 33.17 41.27 10.28
N ALA A 551 33.31 41.90 11.46
CA ALA A 551 34.01 43.19 11.58
C ALA A 551 35.51 43.07 11.32
N LEU A 552 36.16 41.98 11.75
CA LEU A 552 37.56 41.66 11.46
C LEU A 552 37.77 41.39 9.96
N GLU A 553 36.88 40.62 9.33
CA GLU A 553 36.92 40.35 7.88
C GLU A 553 36.73 41.61 7.03
N ALA A 554 35.82 42.49 7.43
CA ALA A 554 35.50 43.71 6.68
C ALA A 554 36.61 44.77 6.75
N SER A 555 37.51 44.69 7.73
CA SER A 555 38.44 45.78 8.07
C SER A 555 39.87 45.49 7.59
N ALA A 556 40.11 45.66 6.28
CA ALA A 556 41.41 45.39 5.64
C ALA A 556 42.56 46.32 6.11
N SER A 557 42.26 47.51 6.64
CA SER A 557 43.25 48.56 7.00
C SER A 557 43.18 49.03 8.45
N LEU A 558 43.06 48.13 9.42
CA LEU A 558 43.10 48.48 10.85
C LEU A 558 44.52 48.79 11.33
N PRO A 559 44.69 49.73 12.29
CA PRO A 559 45.93 49.85 13.05
C PRO A 559 46.30 48.51 13.68
N GLU A 560 47.58 48.14 13.62
CA GLU A 560 48.08 46.83 14.06
C GLU A 560 47.72 46.51 15.52
N GLU A 561 47.79 47.51 16.40
CA GLU A 561 47.38 47.44 17.81
C GLU A 561 45.91 47.07 17.99
N ALA A 562 45.02 47.71 17.22
CA ALA A 562 43.57 47.47 17.29
C ALA A 562 43.22 46.08 16.74
N ARG A 563 43.89 45.67 15.66
CA ARG A 563 43.76 44.34 15.07
C ARG A 563 44.21 43.25 16.05
N ARG A 564 45.38 43.41 16.68
CA ARG A 564 45.92 42.46 17.65
C ARG A 564 44.96 42.27 18.83
N ARG A 565 44.51 43.36 19.45
CA ARG A 565 43.56 43.32 20.57
C ARG A 565 42.22 42.66 20.20
N ALA A 566 41.68 42.96 19.02
CA ALA A 566 40.43 42.36 18.55
C ALA A 566 40.57 40.84 18.30
N TRP A 567 41.72 40.39 17.78
CA TRP A 567 42.05 38.97 17.63
C TRP A 567 42.22 38.26 18.97
N GLU A 568 42.94 38.86 19.93
CA GLU A 568 43.08 38.32 21.29
C GLU A 568 41.72 38.17 21.99
N CYS A 569 40.81 39.12 21.78
CA CYS A 569 39.44 39.01 22.29
C CYS A 569 38.65 37.87 21.63
N LEU A 570 38.79 37.67 20.31
CA LEU A 570 38.13 36.58 19.59
C LEU A 570 38.65 35.21 20.03
N ASP A 571 39.97 35.08 20.13
CA ASP A 571 40.67 33.87 20.56
C ASP A 571 40.29 33.49 22.00
N ALA A 572 40.38 34.43 22.94
CA ALA A 572 39.95 34.20 24.33
C ALA A 572 38.44 33.88 24.43
N ALA A 573 37.59 34.49 23.60
CA ALA A 573 36.16 34.18 23.59
C ALA A 573 35.87 32.78 23.04
N ALA A 574 36.63 32.32 22.04
CA ALA A 574 36.53 30.97 21.50
C ALA A 574 36.94 29.92 22.54
N LEU A 575 38.06 30.12 23.26
CA LEU A 575 38.49 29.23 24.35
C LEU A 575 37.40 29.00 25.42
N LEU A 576 36.54 29.98 25.66
CA LEU A 576 35.49 29.90 26.69
C LEU A 576 34.25 29.10 26.28
N ILE A 577 33.99 28.94 24.98
CA ILE A 577 32.71 28.42 24.50
C ILE A 577 32.78 27.43 23.34
N ASP A 578 33.95 27.26 22.72
CA ASP A 578 34.22 26.38 21.58
C ASP A 578 35.53 25.61 21.85
N GLY A 579 35.53 24.80 22.91
CA GLY A 579 36.68 24.01 23.34
C GLY A 579 37.07 22.95 22.31
N ASP A 580 36.10 22.45 21.54
CA ASP A 580 36.32 21.47 20.47
C ASP A 580 36.77 22.12 19.14
N SER A 581 36.80 23.45 19.05
CA SER A 581 37.18 24.23 17.86
C SER A 581 36.35 23.89 16.60
N ASP A 582 35.08 23.54 16.77
CA ASP A 582 34.17 23.14 15.67
C ASP A 582 33.33 24.32 15.13
N GLY A 583 33.52 25.51 15.69
CA GLY A 583 32.78 26.73 15.35
C GLY A 583 31.37 26.76 15.96
N ARG A 584 31.09 25.93 16.96
CA ARG A 584 29.81 25.89 17.69
C ARG A 584 30.05 26.15 19.16
N ILE A 585 28.98 26.61 19.81
CA ILE A 585 28.99 26.82 21.26
C ILE A 585 28.74 25.48 21.94
N ASP A 586 29.67 25.05 22.78
CA ASP A 586 29.61 23.79 23.52
C ASP A 586 28.35 23.71 24.40
N ALA A 587 27.82 22.50 24.54
CA ALA A 587 26.59 22.25 25.29
C ALA A 587 26.75 22.53 26.79
N ASP A 588 27.97 22.39 27.31
CA ASP A 588 28.36 22.57 28.71
C ASP A 588 28.92 23.97 29.02
N ALA A 589 29.00 24.88 28.02
CA ALA A 589 29.41 26.26 28.22
C ALA A 589 28.61 26.95 29.34
N THR A 590 29.31 27.34 30.41
CA THR A 590 28.70 27.86 31.64
C THR A 590 28.14 29.28 31.45
N PRO A 591 27.17 29.73 32.26
CA PRO A 591 26.68 31.12 32.21
C PRO A 591 27.78 32.17 32.41
N VAL A 592 28.83 31.84 33.17
CA VAL A 592 30.01 32.69 33.37
C VAL A 592 30.83 32.75 32.09
N GLY A 593 31.15 31.59 31.49
CA GLY A 593 31.88 31.50 30.23
C GLY A 593 31.17 32.21 29.07
N LEU A 594 29.87 31.97 28.90
CA LEU A 594 29.06 32.65 27.88
C LEU A 594 29.00 34.16 28.08
N THR A 595 28.91 34.62 29.33
CA THR A 595 28.94 36.06 29.64
C THR A 595 30.30 36.66 29.29
N CYS A 596 31.38 35.98 29.68
CA CYS A 596 32.74 36.43 29.41
C CYS A 596 33.02 36.50 27.90
N ALA A 597 32.56 35.50 27.13
CA ALA A 597 32.66 35.52 25.67
C ALA A 597 31.88 36.68 25.03
N VAL A 598 30.66 37.00 25.51
CA VAL A 598 29.91 38.18 25.05
C VAL A 598 30.68 39.48 25.34
N VAL A 599 31.26 39.61 26.54
CA VAL A 599 32.03 40.78 26.95
C VAL A 599 33.26 40.96 26.06
N LEU A 600 34.02 39.89 25.83
CA LEU A 600 35.19 39.88 24.96
C LEU A 600 34.82 40.20 23.50
N ALA A 601 33.76 39.59 22.98
CA ALA A 601 33.29 39.87 21.61
C ALA A 601 32.92 41.35 21.43
N ARG A 602 32.24 41.96 22.41
CA ARG A 602 31.92 43.39 22.39
C ARG A 602 33.16 44.26 22.52
N ALA A 603 34.08 43.90 23.41
CA ALA A 603 35.32 44.64 23.60
C ALA A 603 36.20 44.61 22.35
N GLY A 604 36.33 43.45 21.69
CA GLY A 604 37.04 43.31 20.41
C GLY A 604 36.41 44.18 19.32
N ARG A 605 35.08 44.23 19.24
CA ARG A 605 34.38 45.14 18.32
C ARG A 605 34.63 46.61 18.64
N THR A 606 34.59 46.98 19.92
CA THR A 606 34.95 48.35 20.32
C THR A 606 36.42 48.65 20.02
N ALA A 607 37.33 47.68 20.10
CA ALA A 607 38.73 47.89 19.74
C ALA A 607 38.90 48.22 18.24
N ILE A 608 38.02 47.68 17.38
CA ILE A 608 37.96 47.99 15.94
C ILE A 608 37.38 49.40 15.70
N GLU A 609 36.29 49.75 16.40
CA GLU A 609 35.54 50.99 16.18
C GLU A 609 36.18 52.22 16.89
N GLU A 610 36.59 52.07 18.15
CA GLU A 610 37.13 53.11 19.04
C GLU A 610 38.27 52.55 19.93
N PRO A 611 39.52 52.41 19.44
CA PRO A 611 40.62 51.71 20.14
C PRO A 611 40.92 52.21 21.57
N ALA A 612 40.68 53.51 21.84
CA ALA A 612 40.90 54.12 23.15
C ALA A 612 39.81 53.75 24.19
N ALA A 613 38.60 53.41 23.75
CA ALA A 613 37.46 53.12 24.63
C ALA A 613 37.40 51.64 25.07
N ALA A 614 38.09 50.74 24.37
CA ALA A 614 38.04 49.29 24.60
C ALA A 614 38.78 48.80 25.86
N ARG A 615 39.44 49.67 26.62
CA ARG A 615 40.30 49.28 27.75
C ARG A 615 39.52 48.74 28.95
N TYR A 616 38.31 49.25 29.19
CA TYR A 616 37.49 48.89 30.33
C TYR A 616 36.04 48.68 29.92
N VAL A 617 35.32 47.82 30.65
CA VAL A 617 33.88 47.60 30.48
C VAL A 617 33.11 48.12 31.68
N CYS A 618 31.80 48.26 31.52
CA CYS A 618 30.95 48.75 32.59
C CYS A 618 30.99 47.83 33.83
N HIS A 619 31.49 48.36 34.94
CA HIS A 619 31.61 47.64 36.20
C HIS A 619 30.26 47.19 36.76
N ARG A 620 29.15 47.90 36.49
CA ARG A 620 27.82 47.50 36.96
C ARG A 620 27.31 46.27 36.20
N ASN A 621 27.35 46.33 34.88
CA ASN A 621 26.97 45.21 34.03
C ASN A 621 27.94 45.16 32.84
N PRO A 622 28.90 44.23 32.84
CA PRO A 622 29.86 44.09 31.75
C PRO A 622 29.20 43.87 30.39
N LEU A 623 27.98 43.34 30.35
CA LEU A 623 27.19 43.20 29.12
C LEU A 623 26.79 44.55 28.53
N HIS A 624 26.90 45.68 29.22
CA HIS A 624 26.66 47.00 28.60
C HIS A 624 27.79 47.42 27.64
N GLY A 625 28.93 46.73 27.64
CA GLY A 625 30.08 47.05 26.80
C GLY A 625 31.01 48.08 27.43
N ALA A 626 31.72 48.83 26.58
CA ALA A 626 32.83 49.71 26.97
C ALA A 626 32.41 50.81 27.97
N ALA A 627 33.29 51.06 28.94
CA ALA A 627 33.15 52.15 29.89
C ALA A 627 33.76 53.44 29.32
N ARG A 628 33.06 54.57 29.50
CA ARG A 628 33.51 55.87 28.96
C ARG A 628 34.07 56.80 30.04
N ARG A 629 33.61 56.70 31.29
CA ARG A 629 34.07 57.57 32.39
C ARG A 629 34.10 56.83 33.74
N PRO A 630 35.01 57.19 34.65
CA PRO A 630 34.99 56.71 36.03
C PRO A 630 33.80 57.31 36.80
N ALA A 631 33.16 56.50 37.65
CA ALA A 631 32.15 56.97 38.61
C ALA A 631 32.50 56.49 40.03
N PRO A 632 32.20 57.26 41.09
CA PRO A 632 32.44 56.81 42.46
C PRO A 632 31.63 55.54 42.74
N GLY A 633 32.32 54.47 43.12
CA GLY A 633 31.73 53.17 43.38
C GLY A 633 32.40 52.48 44.55
N ARG A 634 31.72 51.47 45.11
CA ARG A 634 32.27 50.63 46.17
C ARG A 634 32.43 49.21 45.63
N PRO A 635 33.66 48.69 45.46
CA PRO A 635 33.87 47.29 45.11
C PRO A 635 33.36 46.41 46.26
N ALA A 636 33.06 45.14 45.97
CA ALA A 636 32.53 44.20 46.95
C ALA A 636 33.49 44.09 48.16
N GLY A 637 33.15 44.72 49.29
CA GLY A 637 33.93 44.65 50.54
C GLY A 637 35.05 45.69 50.72
N GLY A 638 35.31 46.59 49.77
CA GLY A 638 36.43 47.55 49.82
C GLY A 638 36.07 49.02 50.13
N PRO A 639 37.07 49.91 50.25
CA PRO A 639 36.87 51.36 50.32
C PRO A 639 36.32 51.92 48.99
N ALA A 640 35.64 53.07 49.03
CA ALA A 640 35.11 53.70 47.83
C ALA A 640 36.25 54.10 46.87
N ARG A 641 36.19 53.62 45.62
CA ARG A 641 37.13 53.94 44.53
C ARG A 641 36.38 54.30 43.26
N SER A 642 37.02 55.03 42.35
CA SER A 642 36.43 55.37 41.06
C SER A 642 36.44 54.13 40.15
N LEU A 643 35.26 53.67 39.71
CA LEU A 643 35.09 52.46 38.91
C LEU A 643 34.60 52.80 37.50
N PRO A 644 35.06 52.09 36.44
CA PRO A 644 34.67 52.37 35.07
C PRO A 644 33.20 51.99 34.83
N VAL A 645 32.37 52.92 34.35
CA VAL A 645 30.97 52.65 33.99
C VAL A 645 30.65 53.16 32.58
N CYS A 646 29.65 52.55 31.93
CA CYS A 646 29.13 53.08 30.68
C CYS A 646 28.35 54.39 30.93
N GLU A 647 28.16 55.17 29.86
CA GLU A 647 27.47 56.47 29.90
C GLU A 647 26.08 56.39 30.54
N THR A 648 25.32 55.34 30.24
CA THR A 648 24.00 55.11 30.83
C THR A 648 24.07 54.86 32.33
N CYS A 649 25.02 54.03 32.79
CA CYS A 649 25.17 53.74 34.23
C CYS A 649 25.80 54.89 35.00
N GLN A 650 26.40 55.87 34.32
CA GLN A 650 26.87 57.11 34.94
C GLN A 650 25.69 58.00 35.32
N VAL A 651 24.69 58.14 34.44
CA VAL A 651 23.50 58.97 34.66
C VAL A 651 22.51 58.28 35.61
N THR A 652 22.24 57.00 35.37
CA THR A 652 21.29 56.22 36.16
C THR A 652 21.93 54.88 36.54
N PRO A 653 22.47 54.75 37.76
CA PRO A 653 23.11 53.52 38.21
C PRO A 653 22.15 52.33 38.15
N GLY A 654 22.45 51.37 37.27
CA GLY A 654 21.69 50.13 37.13
C GLY A 654 22.09 49.05 38.16
N PRO A 655 21.30 47.97 38.28
CA PRO A 655 21.64 46.81 39.10
C PRO A 655 22.95 46.16 38.62
N VAL A 656 23.65 45.50 39.55
CA VAL A 656 24.85 44.71 39.22
C VAL A 656 24.43 43.43 38.50
N LEU A 657 25.15 43.04 37.44
CA LEU A 657 24.91 41.80 36.73
C LEU A 657 24.96 40.60 37.67
N ARG A 658 23.93 39.76 37.62
CA ARG A 658 23.86 38.52 38.40
C ARG A 658 23.74 37.32 37.47
N LEU A 659 24.54 36.29 37.73
CA LEU A 659 24.53 35.04 36.98
C LEU A 659 24.24 33.86 37.92
N ARG A 660 23.77 32.75 37.36
CA ARG A 660 23.60 31.51 38.12
C ARG A 660 24.96 30.87 38.38
N SER A 661 25.20 30.46 39.63
CA SER A 661 26.45 29.82 40.02
C SER A 661 26.58 28.42 39.39
N PRO A 662 27.72 28.09 38.74
CA PRO A 662 27.92 26.84 38.01
C PRO A 662 27.95 25.57 38.89
N GLY A 663 28.03 25.67 40.22
CA GLY A 663 28.14 24.52 41.12
C GLY A 663 26.83 24.03 41.78
N SER A 664 25.66 24.58 41.41
CA SER A 664 24.39 24.26 42.08
C SER A 664 23.39 23.70 41.08
N GLY A 665 23.19 22.37 41.11
CA GLY A 665 22.31 21.64 40.21
C GLY A 665 20.94 22.31 40.05
N GLY A 666 20.60 22.71 38.82
CA GLY A 666 19.28 23.14 38.34
C GLY A 666 18.61 24.39 38.96
N ARG A 667 18.86 24.71 40.23
CA ARG A 667 18.22 25.79 41.01
C ARG A 667 19.24 26.74 41.66
N GLY A 668 20.37 26.96 41.01
CA GLY A 668 21.38 27.87 41.51
C GLY A 668 20.88 29.30 41.73
N ALA A 669 21.16 29.84 42.90
CA ALA A 669 20.88 31.24 43.23
C ALA A 669 21.67 32.18 42.31
N TYR A 670 21.07 33.32 41.99
CA TYR A 670 21.75 34.39 41.25
C TYR A 670 22.75 35.11 42.18
N ALA A 671 24.04 35.00 41.88
CA ALA A 671 25.09 35.74 42.57
C ALA A 671 25.60 36.89 41.69
N ALA A 672 26.08 37.97 42.33
CA ALA A 672 26.66 39.08 41.58
C ALA A 672 27.95 38.61 40.90
N TYR A 673 28.18 39.03 39.66
CA TYR A 673 29.34 38.56 38.90
C TYR A 673 30.71 38.75 39.60
N PRO A 674 30.95 39.79 40.45
CA PRO A 674 32.23 39.94 41.14
C PRO A 674 32.49 38.88 42.22
N THR A 675 31.45 38.18 42.70
CA THR A 675 31.57 37.15 43.73
C THR A 675 31.60 35.74 43.15
N LEU A 676 31.66 35.61 41.82
CA LEU A 676 31.76 34.32 41.14
C LEU A 676 33.24 33.92 41.04
N THR A 677 33.49 32.64 40.76
CA THR A 677 34.84 32.15 40.46
C THR A 677 35.16 32.31 38.99
N GLY A 678 36.43 32.58 38.66
CA GLY A 678 36.95 32.63 37.29
C GLY A 678 37.18 34.05 36.74
N PRO A 679 37.69 34.17 35.49
CA PRO A 679 38.22 35.42 34.93
C PRO A 679 37.22 36.59 34.93
N LEU A 680 35.93 36.30 34.77
CA LEU A 680 34.88 37.33 34.77
C LEU A 680 34.82 38.13 36.09
N ALA A 681 35.17 37.51 37.22
CA ALA A 681 35.10 38.16 38.53
C ALA A 681 36.15 39.29 38.67
N ALA A 682 37.29 39.17 37.99
CA ALA A 682 38.37 40.16 38.01
C ALA A 682 37.91 41.53 37.48
N LEU A 683 36.93 41.57 36.57
CA LEU A 683 36.30 42.82 36.12
C LEU A 683 35.62 43.60 37.26
N GLY A 684 35.18 42.88 38.31
CA GLY A 684 34.66 43.46 39.54
C GLY A 684 35.70 44.29 40.30
N ASP A 685 36.98 44.00 40.10
CA ASP A 685 38.08 44.73 40.70
C ASP A 685 38.58 45.91 39.87
N GLY A 686 37.95 46.16 38.72
CA GLY A 686 38.34 47.23 37.79
C GLY A 686 39.45 46.82 36.83
N VAL A 687 39.69 45.51 36.69
CA VAL A 687 40.66 44.94 35.74
C VAL A 687 40.24 45.27 34.29
N GLY A 688 41.22 45.58 33.44
CA GLY A 688 41.02 45.91 32.03
C GLY A 688 40.84 44.68 31.13
N ILE A 689 40.41 44.91 29.89
CA ILE A 689 40.18 43.83 28.92
C ILE A 689 41.47 43.06 28.58
N ASP A 690 42.62 43.74 28.49
CA ASP A 690 43.91 43.11 28.18
C ASP A 690 44.35 42.11 29.27
N GLN A 691 43.98 42.37 30.53
CA GLN A 691 44.24 41.41 31.61
C GLN A 691 43.18 40.30 31.64
N LEU A 692 41.92 40.60 31.30
CA LEU A 692 40.88 39.57 31.17
C LEU A 692 41.25 38.52 30.11
N THR A 693 41.80 38.92 28.97
CA THR A 693 42.25 37.97 27.94
C THR A 693 43.40 37.10 28.43
N LEU A 694 44.35 37.66 29.19
CA LEU A 694 45.43 36.91 29.85
C LEU A 694 44.88 35.92 30.90
N ASP A 695 43.99 36.37 31.78
CA ASP A 695 43.39 35.53 32.82
C ASP A 695 42.61 34.36 32.22
N VAL A 696 41.93 34.58 31.08
CA VAL A 696 41.25 33.51 30.34
C VAL A 696 42.25 32.50 29.78
N ARG A 697 43.33 32.97 29.15
CA ARG A 697 44.37 32.08 28.61
C ARG A 697 45.04 31.26 29.72
N GLU A 698 45.40 31.89 30.84
CA GLU A 698 45.97 31.21 32.01
C GLU A 698 45.00 30.19 32.61
N TYR A 699 43.71 30.54 32.71
CA TYR A 699 42.66 29.63 33.19
C TYR A 699 42.55 28.34 32.35
N PHE A 700 42.85 28.41 31.06
CA PHE A 700 42.88 27.27 30.14
C PHE A 700 44.30 26.71 29.89
N GLY A 701 45.32 27.18 30.61
CA GLY A 701 46.70 26.70 30.49
C GLY A 701 47.41 27.08 29.17
N VAL A 702 46.96 28.14 28.52
CA VAL A 702 47.55 28.69 27.28
C VAL A 702 48.47 29.85 27.66
N HIS A 703 49.74 29.82 27.25
CA HIS A 703 50.76 30.84 27.54
C HIS A 703 51.18 31.62 26.30
#